data_AF-A0A540UQ30-F1
#
_entry.id   AF-A0A540UQ30-F1
#
_cell.length_a   1.000
_cell.length_b   1.000
_cell.length_c   1.000
_cell.angle_alpha   90.00
_cell.angle_beta   90.00
_cell.angle_gamma   90.00
#
_symmetry.space_group_name_H-M   'P 1'
#
loop_
_entity.id
_entity.type
_entity.pdbx_description
1 polymer ?
#
loop_
_entity_poly.entity_id
_entity_poly.type
_entity_poly.pdbx_seq_one_letter_code
_entity_poly.pdbx_strand_id
1 'polypeptide(L)'
;KKILFQGTEKAQVFVSSLDTPLTIWLDEAQVCYDYDGVEGKLVSGMSLAGGVVYLLPSEQVILDPLDKQELTIGQHAGNSFVLAGSSCHVLLKRSDQSWMLYRLAGSIYINNLLMEKGEMELALGDELAFEDTFFKFYADEVLVAGPVEASDELARKSASRYAFYEDYPDYHRSPRIIYRSSEDRVAINAPSNAPSKPSDSLLKLILPPLMMVGITLVIMIFQPRGLYVLATIAMSIVTLGMSIAGYIKGRKDYQKELRDREGLYHDYLADKAKELAGLTKSQKDGQLYHYPAIETLVDLADSYHHRIYEKTPLHFDFLYYRLGLGEVPVSYDLSYAQTERSGKRDPLELEGFQLYEQNKTISDMPIVANLSHGPVGYIGPRALVIEQLQLMVNQIALFHSYHDVQFITIMPEEEKEQWDWMRFLPHATLQDMNVRGFVYNQRTHDQVLNSLNQILKLRRAQKEDKSNRESTLFSPHYVVLVTDEKLILDHVIMEFFTEDPTDLGCSLVFVQDVLSSLSENIKTIINIKDRNTGQLVMEEGQLREIDFALDHFPVGYDKETLVRRLAPLNHLQNLKSSIPETVTFMEMYGAETFEDLGVVSRWEKHAPYKSLAVPLGLRGKEDIVYLNLHEKAHGPHGLVAGTTGSGKSEVIQSYILSLAINFHPHDVAFLLIDYKGGGMANLFKDLPHLLGTITNLDGAQSMRALVSINAELKRRQRLFATHDVNHINQYQKKYKLGEVSEPLPHLFLISDEFAELKTNQPDFMKELVSTARIGR
;
A
#
# COMPACT_ATOMS: atom_id res chain seq x y z
N LYS A 1 23.93 -4.59 4.07
CA LYS A 1 22.70 -5.31 4.53
C LYS A 1 22.34 -4.79 5.91
N LYS A 2 21.10 -4.33 6.14
CA LYS A 2 20.62 -4.04 7.49
C LYS A 2 20.17 -5.37 8.12
N ILE A 3 20.65 -5.69 9.31
CA ILE A 3 20.26 -6.88 10.07
C ILE A 3 19.68 -6.37 11.39
N LEU A 4 18.42 -6.68 11.65
CA LEU A 4 17.77 -6.39 12.93
C LEU A 4 18.11 -7.51 13.92
N PHE A 5 18.54 -7.13 15.12
CA PHE A 5 18.79 -8.05 16.23
C PHE A 5 17.63 -7.97 17.21
N GLN A 6 17.00 -9.09 17.56
CA GLN A 6 16.09 -9.19 18.70
C GLN A 6 16.73 -10.05 19.79
N GLY A 7 16.95 -9.48 20.99
CA GLY A 7 17.46 -10.24 22.14
C GLY A 7 18.86 -10.83 21.92
N THR A 8 19.03 -12.12 22.24
CA THR A 8 20.31 -12.86 22.19
C THR A 8 20.61 -13.50 20.83
N GLU A 9 19.95 -13.08 19.75
CA GLU A 9 20.14 -13.66 18.42
C GLU A 9 21.53 -13.38 17.84
N LYS A 10 22.20 -14.45 17.37
CA LYS A 10 23.49 -14.39 16.67
C LYS A 10 23.27 -14.33 15.16
N ALA A 11 23.73 -13.26 14.51
CA ALA A 11 23.68 -13.10 13.05
C ALA A 11 25.03 -13.43 12.42
N GLN A 12 25.02 -14.12 11.27
CA GLN A 12 26.22 -14.38 10.48
C GLN A 12 26.36 -13.36 9.37
N VAL A 13 27.50 -12.67 9.36
CA VAL A 13 27.87 -11.68 8.35
C VAL A 13 28.99 -12.23 7.49
N PHE A 14 28.71 -12.30 6.19
CA PHE A 14 29.69 -12.68 5.19
C PHE A 14 30.35 -11.42 4.64
N VAL A 15 31.64 -11.26 4.93
CA VAL A 15 32.47 -10.20 4.36
C VAL A 15 33.38 -10.88 3.34
N SER A 16 33.46 -10.33 2.12
CA SER A 16 34.20 -10.93 1.01
C SER A 16 35.70 -11.12 1.27
N SER A 17 36.26 -10.40 2.24
CA SER A 17 37.65 -10.50 2.67
C SER A 17 37.90 -11.54 3.78
N LEU A 18 36.86 -12.21 4.29
CA LEU A 18 36.96 -13.17 5.39
C LEU A 18 36.69 -14.61 4.91
N ASP A 19 37.56 -15.54 5.31
CA ASP A 19 37.42 -16.96 4.95
C ASP A 19 36.29 -17.66 5.72
N THR A 20 35.93 -17.15 6.90
CA THR A 20 34.85 -17.64 7.77
C THR A 20 33.85 -16.51 8.05
N PRO A 21 32.55 -16.82 8.18
CA PRO A 21 31.55 -15.80 8.48
C PRO A 21 31.76 -15.24 9.89
N LEU A 22 31.69 -13.91 10.01
CA LEU A 22 31.73 -13.22 11.28
C LEU A 22 30.37 -13.37 11.96
N THR A 23 30.31 -13.96 13.14
CA THR A 23 29.06 -14.05 13.91
C THR A 23 28.99 -12.87 14.87
N ILE A 24 27.87 -12.14 14.90
CA ILE A 24 27.69 -10.92 15.69
C ILE A 24 26.38 -11.01 16.46
N TRP A 25 26.31 -10.48 17.67
CA TRP A 25 25.06 -10.35 18.45
C TRP A 25 25.11 -9.13 19.36
N LEU A 26 23.95 -8.76 19.92
CA LEU A 26 23.83 -7.69 20.91
C LEU A 26 23.71 -8.29 22.31
N ASP A 27 24.51 -7.81 23.26
CA ASP A 27 24.45 -8.18 24.68
C ASP A 27 24.44 -6.90 25.54
N GLU A 28 23.34 -6.66 26.26
CA GLU A 28 23.15 -5.49 27.16
C GLU A 28 23.61 -4.13 26.56
N ALA A 29 23.34 -3.91 25.26
CA ALA A 29 23.73 -2.75 24.45
C ALA A 29 25.19 -2.70 23.93
N GLN A 30 25.95 -3.79 24.06
CA GLN A 30 27.27 -3.95 23.46
C GLN A 30 27.20 -4.96 22.31
N VAL A 31 27.89 -4.64 21.21
CA VAL A 31 28.00 -5.55 20.07
C VAL A 31 29.12 -6.56 20.38
N CYS A 32 28.79 -7.85 20.38
CA CYS A 32 29.72 -8.95 20.59
C CYS A 32 29.96 -9.69 19.28
N TYR A 33 31.12 -10.31 19.14
CA TYR A 33 31.48 -11.07 17.94
C TYR A 33 32.09 -12.43 18.28
N ASP A 34 32.00 -13.35 17.32
CA ASP A 34 32.73 -14.61 17.27
C ASP A 34 33.30 -14.77 15.86
N TYR A 35 34.62 -14.92 15.80
CA TYR A 35 35.37 -15.19 14.57
C TYR A 35 36.37 -16.32 14.85
N ASP A 36 36.22 -17.43 14.13
CA ASP A 36 37.06 -18.63 14.26
C ASP A 36 37.17 -19.18 15.70
N GLY A 37 36.07 -19.09 16.47
CA GLY A 37 35.99 -19.59 17.85
C GLY A 37 36.54 -18.65 18.91
N VAL A 38 36.91 -17.42 18.54
CA VAL A 38 37.31 -16.36 19.46
C VAL A 38 36.14 -15.41 19.69
N GLU A 39 35.51 -15.53 20.86
CA GLU A 39 34.47 -14.60 21.31
C GLU A 39 35.08 -13.33 21.93
N GLY A 40 34.52 -12.17 21.57
CA GLY A 40 34.97 -10.88 22.07
C GLY A 40 33.92 -9.78 21.96
N LYS A 41 34.25 -8.61 22.50
CA LYS A 41 33.42 -7.40 22.38
C LYS A 41 33.97 -6.54 21.26
N LEU A 42 33.09 -6.13 20.33
CA LEU A 42 33.46 -5.21 19.26
C LEU A 42 33.65 -3.81 19.86
N VAL A 43 34.84 -3.26 19.63
CA VAL A 43 35.19 -1.87 19.99
C VAL A 43 35.58 -1.15 18.71
N SER A 44 35.16 0.11 18.58
CA SER A 44 35.53 0.94 17.43
C SER A 44 37.06 1.07 17.32
N GLY A 45 37.61 0.88 16.12
CA GLY A 45 39.06 0.86 15.86
C GLY A 45 39.75 -0.48 16.13
N MET A 46 39.00 -1.56 16.44
CA MET A 46 39.57 -2.88 16.67
C MET A 46 40.02 -3.53 15.35
N SER A 47 41.24 -4.07 15.34
CA SER A 47 41.69 -4.91 14.22
C SER A 47 41.11 -6.31 14.34
N LEU A 48 40.37 -6.73 13.32
CA LEU A 48 39.74 -8.05 13.25
C LEU A 48 39.98 -8.65 11.87
N ALA A 49 40.60 -9.82 11.83
CA ALA A 49 40.80 -10.63 10.62
C ALA A 49 41.37 -9.86 9.41
N GLY A 50 42.38 -9.02 9.65
CA GLY A 50 43.06 -8.23 8.61
C GLY A 50 42.36 -6.91 8.23
N GLY A 51 41.19 -6.63 8.80
CA GLY A 51 40.49 -5.34 8.70
C GLY A 51 40.48 -4.54 10.01
N VAL A 52 39.91 -3.34 9.98
CA VAL A 52 39.62 -2.51 11.16
C VAL A 52 38.11 -2.26 11.20
N VAL A 53 37.49 -2.47 12.36
CA VAL A 53 36.05 -2.32 12.53
C VAL A 53 35.74 -1.04 13.27
N TYR A 54 34.79 -0.27 12.75
CA TYR A 54 34.27 0.95 13.39
C TYR A 54 32.78 0.81 13.64
N LEU A 55 32.33 1.30 14.80
CA LEU A 55 30.91 1.35 15.17
C LEU A 55 30.35 2.72 14.78
N LEU A 56 29.46 2.76 13.78
CA LEU A 56 28.84 4.00 13.30
C LEU A 56 27.66 4.41 14.21
N PRO A 57 27.54 5.70 14.56
CA PRO A 57 26.35 6.21 15.24
C PRO A 57 25.11 6.13 14.36
N SER A 58 23.93 6.00 14.99
CA SER A 58 22.64 5.91 14.27
C SER A 58 22.20 7.23 13.65
N GLU A 59 22.70 8.36 14.15
CA GLU A 59 22.32 9.68 13.67
C GLU A 59 23.09 10.03 12.40
N GLN A 60 22.32 10.36 11.36
CA GLN A 60 22.83 10.81 10.07
C GLN A 60 22.38 12.24 9.85
N VAL A 61 23.26 13.05 9.28
CA VAL A 61 22.97 14.43 8.90
C VAL A 61 23.00 14.53 7.38
N ILE A 62 21.95 15.12 6.82
CA ILE A 62 21.85 15.35 5.37
C ILE A 62 22.15 16.81 5.12
N LEU A 63 23.10 17.08 4.23
CA LEU A 63 23.59 18.42 3.93
C LEU A 63 23.47 18.69 2.43
N ASP A 64 23.01 19.89 2.10
CA ASP A 64 22.95 20.40 0.74
C ASP A 64 24.23 21.21 0.46
N PRO A 65 25.07 20.81 -0.52
CA PRO A 65 26.24 21.58 -0.94
C PRO A 65 25.87 22.83 -1.76
N LEU A 66 24.59 23.04 -2.08
CA LEU A 66 24.08 24.17 -2.84
C LEU A 66 24.80 24.26 -4.21
N ASP A 67 25.33 25.45 -4.53
CA ASP A 67 26.01 25.73 -5.80
C ASP A 67 27.53 25.47 -5.76
N LYS A 68 28.05 24.88 -4.67
CA LYS A 68 29.50 24.63 -4.57
C LYS A 68 29.97 23.65 -5.64
N GLN A 69 31.06 24.03 -6.29
CA GLN A 69 31.75 23.22 -7.29
C GLN A 69 32.86 22.37 -6.70
N GLU A 70 33.32 22.70 -5.49
CA GLU A 70 34.39 22.00 -4.81
C GLU A 70 34.04 21.80 -3.32
N LEU A 71 34.26 20.59 -2.81
CA LEU A 71 34.15 20.25 -1.40
C LEU A 71 35.48 19.66 -0.91
N THR A 72 35.90 20.06 0.29
CA THR A 72 37.14 19.59 0.91
C THR A 72 36.86 18.88 2.22
N ILE A 73 37.50 17.74 2.44
CA ILE A 73 37.41 16.96 3.67
C ILE A 73 38.82 16.85 4.27
N GLY A 74 39.00 17.22 5.54
CA GLY A 74 40.26 17.03 6.26
C GLY A 74 40.29 17.71 7.63
N GLN A 75 41.47 17.89 8.23
CA GLN A 75 41.58 18.35 9.62
C GLN A 75 41.44 19.86 9.87
N HIS A 76 41.57 20.70 8.83
CA HIS A 76 41.67 22.15 9.01
C HIS A 76 40.30 22.82 9.01
N ALA A 77 40.14 23.85 9.85
CA ALA A 77 38.89 24.62 10.01
C ALA A 77 38.40 25.37 8.76
N GLY A 78 39.14 25.33 7.64
CA GLY A 78 38.71 25.86 6.34
C GLY A 78 38.14 24.79 5.39
N ASN A 79 38.08 23.53 5.81
CA ASN A 79 37.51 22.47 5.01
C ASN A 79 35.98 22.49 5.06
N SER A 80 35.34 21.99 3.99
CA SER A 80 33.87 21.84 3.96
C SER A 80 33.39 20.85 5.03
N PHE A 81 34.20 19.82 5.30
CA PHE A 81 34.01 18.85 6.37
C PHE A 81 35.30 18.71 7.18
N VAL A 82 35.19 18.97 8.49
CA VAL A 82 36.32 18.91 9.42
C VAL A 82 36.29 17.58 10.18
N LEU A 83 37.33 16.77 9.98
CA LEU A 83 37.53 15.50 10.68
C LEU A 83 38.61 15.67 11.74
N ALA A 84 38.20 15.72 13.02
CA ALA A 84 39.14 15.87 14.13
C ALA A 84 39.96 14.57 14.30
N GLY A 85 41.25 14.61 13.95
CA GLY A 85 42.20 13.51 14.18
C GLY A 85 42.51 12.62 12.98
N SER A 86 41.78 12.71 11.86
CA SER A 86 42.04 11.89 10.67
C SER A 86 43.14 12.47 9.79
N SER A 87 44.18 11.71 9.46
CA SER A 87 45.27 12.18 8.56
C SER A 87 44.85 12.31 7.08
N CYS A 88 43.58 12.10 6.77
CA CYS A 88 43.07 12.11 5.42
C CYS A 88 42.74 13.52 4.93
N HIS A 89 43.08 13.79 3.67
CA HIS A 89 42.74 15.03 2.99
C HIS A 89 42.26 14.72 1.57
N VAL A 90 41.07 15.22 1.25
CA VAL A 90 40.34 14.89 0.03
C VAL A 90 39.73 16.13 -0.58
N LEU A 91 39.78 16.21 -1.91
CA LEU A 91 39.10 17.21 -2.71
C LEU A 91 38.08 16.51 -3.60
N LEU A 92 36.83 16.97 -3.54
CA LEU A 92 35.75 16.55 -4.41
C LEU A 92 35.42 17.72 -5.35
N LYS A 93 35.46 17.48 -6.66
CA LYS A 93 35.05 18.46 -7.67
C LYS A 93 33.80 18.00 -8.39
N ARG A 94 32.82 18.89 -8.51
CA ARG A 94 31.57 18.59 -9.22
C ARG A 94 31.83 18.48 -10.73
N SER A 95 31.30 17.44 -11.35
CA SER A 95 31.38 17.18 -12.79
C SER A 95 29.97 16.84 -13.28
N ASP A 96 29.27 17.81 -13.88
CA ASP A 96 27.85 17.72 -14.26
C ASP A 96 26.94 17.24 -13.10
N GLN A 97 26.68 15.93 -13.02
CA GLN A 97 25.83 15.28 -12.01
C GLN A 97 26.60 14.33 -11.07
N SER A 98 27.92 14.20 -11.21
CA SER A 98 28.78 13.34 -10.40
C SER A 98 29.86 14.14 -9.64
N TRP A 99 30.54 13.49 -8.71
CA TRP A 99 31.67 14.07 -7.99
C TRP A 99 32.96 13.36 -8.37
N MET A 100 33.96 14.11 -8.80
CA MET A 100 35.31 13.62 -9.01
C MET A 100 36.10 13.71 -7.72
N LEU A 101 36.49 12.56 -7.17
CA LEU A 101 37.25 12.41 -5.94
C LEU A 101 38.76 12.46 -6.23
N TYR A 102 39.49 13.33 -5.53
CA TYR A 102 40.94 13.41 -5.53
C TYR A 102 41.49 13.18 -4.13
N ARG A 103 42.26 12.10 -3.96
CA ARG A 103 42.95 11.78 -2.70
C ARG A 103 44.25 12.55 -2.61
N LEU A 104 44.33 13.51 -1.68
CA LEU A 104 45.53 14.31 -1.44
C LEU A 104 46.42 13.68 -0.37
N ALA A 105 45.84 13.13 0.69
CA ALA A 105 46.55 12.42 1.76
C ALA A 105 45.66 11.39 2.48
N GLY A 106 46.27 10.41 3.15
CA GLY A 106 45.59 9.38 3.95
C GLY A 106 45.00 8.23 3.15
N SER A 107 44.40 7.26 3.85
CA SER A 107 43.70 6.12 3.26
C SER A 107 42.20 6.37 3.25
N ILE A 108 41.53 6.02 2.15
CA ILE A 108 40.08 6.16 1.96
C ILE A 108 39.52 4.81 1.55
N TYR A 109 38.37 4.46 2.09
CA TYR A 109 37.66 3.24 1.71
C TYR A 109 36.39 3.63 0.95
N ILE A 110 36.22 3.10 -0.26
CA ILE A 110 35.03 3.28 -1.10
C ILE A 110 34.25 1.98 -1.08
N ASN A 111 33.00 2.01 -0.63
CA ASN A 111 32.15 0.82 -0.49
C ASN A 111 32.86 -0.31 0.31
N ASN A 112 33.59 0.07 1.36
CA ASN A 112 34.44 -0.79 2.20
C ASN A 112 35.70 -1.39 1.54
N LEU A 113 36.10 -0.91 0.36
CA LEU A 113 37.34 -1.31 -0.33
C LEU A 113 38.35 -0.17 -0.32
N LEU A 114 39.62 -0.47 -0.04
CA LEU A 114 40.69 0.53 -0.04
C LEU A 114 40.86 1.13 -1.44
N MET A 115 40.82 2.46 -1.53
CA MET A 115 41.08 3.17 -2.78
C MET A 115 42.57 3.10 -3.14
N GLU A 116 42.91 2.39 -4.21
CA GLU A 116 44.29 2.31 -4.71
C GLU A 116 44.68 3.51 -5.58
N LYS A 117 43.75 4.01 -6.39
CA LYS A 117 43.96 5.13 -7.33
C LYS A 117 43.98 6.48 -6.61
N GLY A 118 44.67 7.46 -7.17
CA GLY A 118 44.71 8.84 -6.63
C GLY A 118 43.48 9.67 -6.96
N GLU A 119 42.75 9.30 -8.02
CA GLU A 119 41.52 9.95 -8.47
C GLU A 119 40.49 8.92 -8.93
N MET A 120 39.20 9.21 -8.73
CA MET A 120 38.08 8.37 -9.17
C MET A 120 36.80 9.22 -9.31
N GLU A 121 35.98 8.91 -10.30
CA GLU A 121 34.63 9.46 -10.40
C GLU A 121 33.68 8.65 -9.50
N LEU A 122 32.94 9.32 -8.62
CA LEU A 122 31.98 8.69 -7.72
C LEU A 122 30.68 8.40 -8.46
N ALA A 123 30.23 7.15 -8.39
CA ALA A 123 28.90 6.77 -8.80
C ALA A 123 27.87 7.25 -7.78
N LEU A 124 26.61 7.35 -8.22
CA LEU A 124 25.51 7.79 -7.36
C LEU A 124 25.34 6.81 -6.18
N GLY A 125 25.47 7.32 -4.96
CA GLY A 125 25.36 6.52 -3.75
C GLY A 125 26.61 5.74 -3.36
N ASP A 126 27.77 6.02 -3.97
CA ASP A 126 29.04 5.52 -3.46
C ASP A 126 29.31 6.00 -2.03
N GLU A 127 29.85 5.09 -1.22
CA GLU A 127 30.06 5.28 0.20
C GLU A 127 31.54 5.49 0.50
N LEU A 128 31.92 6.67 1.00
CA LEU A 128 33.26 6.98 1.46
C LEU A 128 33.34 6.80 2.97
N ALA A 129 34.21 5.91 3.42
CA ALA A 129 34.50 5.70 4.83
C ALA A 129 35.90 6.22 5.19
N PHE A 130 35.95 7.02 6.25
CA PHE A 130 37.14 7.58 6.89
C PHE A 130 37.11 7.20 8.37
N GLU A 131 37.78 6.11 8.74
CA GLU A 131 37.80 5.63 10.13
C GLU A 131 36.36 5.45 10.69
N ASP A 132 35.96 6.24 11.69
CA ASP A 132 34.63 6.21 12.32
C ASP A 132 33.57 7.10 11.64
N THR A 133 33.95 7.71 10.53
CA THR A 133 33.13 8.64 9.77
C THR A 133 32.78 8.08 8.40
N PHE A 134 31.55 8.35 7.98
CA PHE A 134 30.99 7.90 6.73
C PHE A 134 30.34 9.06 5.98
N PHE A 135 30.58 9.10 4.67
CA PHE A 135 29.95 10.02 3.74
C PHE A 135 29.33 9.26 2.58
N LYS A 136 28.14 9.65 2.17
CA LYS A 136 27.50 9.18 0.95
C LYS A 136 27.18 10.39 0.09
N PHE A 137 27.75 10.42 -1.11
CA PHE A 137 27.64 11.55 -2.02
C PHE A 137 26.57 11.29 -3.07
N TYR A 138 25.71 12.28 -3.25
CA TYR A 138 24.75 12.37 -4.34
C TYR A 138 24.98 13.66 -5.15
N ALA A 139 24.20 13.89 -6.20
CA ALA A 139 24.42 15.02 -7.11
C ALA A 139 24.20 16.40 -6.43
N ASP A 140 23.27 16.48 -5.48
CA ASP A 140 22.87 17.69 -4.76
C ASP A 140 22.75 17.49 -3.24
N GLU A 141 23.23 16.36 -2.71
CA GLU A 141 23.15 16.05 -1.28
C GLU A 141 24.37 15.25 -0.81
N VAL A 142 24.78 15.47 0.43
CA VAL A 142 25.80 14.69 1.12
C VAL A 142 25.22 14.19 2.43
N LEU A 143 25.17 12.88 2.60
CA LEU A 143 24.77 12.26 3.84
C LEU A 143 26.02 11.92 4.64
N VAL A 144 26.06 12.37 5.90
CA VAL A 144 27.20 12.24 6.80
C VAL A 144 26.79 11.52 8.07
N ALA A 145 27.60 10.56 8.52
CA ALA A 145 27.45 9.87 9.79
C ALA A 145 28.80 9.79 10.50
N GLY A 146 28.86 10.10 11.79
CA GLY A 146 30.11 10.13 12.57
C GLY A 146 30.49 11.52 13.11
N PRO A 147 31.62 11.63 13.81
CA PRO A 147 32.08 12.88 14.44
C PRO A 147 32.68 13.86 13.42
N VAL A 148 31.82 14.51 12.64
CA VAL A 148 32.19 15.50 11.62
C VAL A 148 31.58 16.85 11.94
N GLU A 149 32.40 17.90 11.88
CA GLU A 149 31.90 19.27 11.82
C GLU A 149 31.76 19.71 10.36
N ALA A 150 30.52 19.96 9.93
CA ALA A 150 30.24 20.54 8.63
C ALA A 150 30.34 22.07 8.69
N SER A 151 30.86 22.67 7.62
CA SER A 151 30.90 24.13 7.48
C SER A 151 29.49 24.74 7.51
N ASP A 152 29.35 25.93 8.12
CA ASP A 152 28.09 26.71 8.14
C ASP A 152 27.55 27.05 6.74
N GLU A 153 28.38 26.91 5.70
CA GLU A 153 28.01 27.13 4.30
C GLU A 153 27.21 25.96 3.69
N LEU A 154 27.11 24.82 4.39
CA LEU A 154 26.31 23.67 3.99
C LEU A 154 24.95 23.69 4.69
N ALA A 155 23.86 23.63 3.92
CA ALA A 155 22.51 23.73 4.49
C ALA A 155 22.02 22.36 4.96
N ARG A 156 21.51 22.25 6.20
CA ARG A 156 20.96 21.00 6.72
C ARG A 156 19.57 20.73 6.14
N LYS A 157 19.37 19.52 5.60
CA LYS A 157 18.07 19.02 5.13
C LYS A 157 17.46 18.09 6.17
N SER A 158 16.13 18.08 6.25
CA SER A 158 15.38 17.18 7.12
C SER A 158 15.21 15.77 6.53
N ALA A 159 15.17 15.65 5.19
CA ALA A 159 15.03 14.39 4.47
C ALA A 159 15.81 14.44 3.15
N SER A 160 16.23 13.26 2.67
CA SER A 160 17.01 13.13 1.42
C SER A 160 16.08 13.01 0.22
N ARG A 161 16.43 13.66 -0.90
CA ARG A 161 15.76 13.47 -2.20
C ARG A 161 15.96 12.05 -2.75
N TYR A 162 17.01 11.36 -2.33
CA TYR A 162 17.35 9.99 -2.75
C TYR A 162 16.93 8.93 -1.74
N ALA A 163 16.08 9.29 -0.78
CA ALA A 163 15.43 8.30 0.09
C ALA A 163 14.41 7.44 -0.69
N PHE A 164 13.96 7.91 -1.85
CA PHE A 164 13.00 7.22 -2.70
C PHE A 164 13.71 6.27 -3.68
N TYR A 165 12.99 5.26 -4.17
CA TYR A 165 13.47 4.37 -5.22
C TYR A 165 13.51 5.11 -6.57
N GLU A 166 14.29 4.58 -7.52
CA GLU A 166 14.60 5.21 -8.80
C GLU A 166 13.37 5.62 -9.61
N ASP A 167 12.32 4.79 -9.60
CA ASP A 167 11.09 5.01 -10.36
C ASP A 167 10.02 5.82 -9.59
N TYR A 168 10.28 6.30 -8.37
CA TYR A 168 9.28 7.07 -7.61
C TYR A 168 8.86 8.34 -8.38
N PRO A 169 7.56 8.69 -8.44
CA PRO A 169 6.43 8.10 -7.70
C PRO A 169 5.73 6.91 -8.40
N ASP A 170 6.23 6.46 -9.54
CA ASP A 170 5.62 5.40 -10.33
C ASP A 170 5.80 4.04 -9.63
N TYR A 171 4.69 3.44 -9.21
CA TYR A 171 4.67 2.15 -8.53
C TYR A 171 4.05 1.07 -9.40
N HIS A 172 4.70 -0.09 -9.43
CA HIS A 172 4.18 -1.29 -10.08
C HIS A 172 3.93 -2.39 -9.04
N ARG A 173 2.83 -3.14 -9.22
CA ARG A 173 2.55 -4.27 -8.33
C ARG A 173 3.56 -5.38 -8.55
N SER A 174 4.17 -5.81 -7.46
CA SER A 174 4.97 -7.03 -7.44
C SER A 174 4.09 -8.26 -7.27
N PRO A 175 4.55 -9.45 -7.72
CA PRO A 175 3.88 -10.71 -7.42
C PRO A 175 3.72 -10.92 -5.91
N ARG A 176 2.51 -11.26 -5.49
CA ARG A 176 2.17 -11.45 -4.08
C ARG A 176 2.59 -12.83 -3.56
N ILE A 177 3.11 -12.86 -2.34
CA ILE A 177 3.34 -14.09 -1.57
C ILE A 177 2.08 -14.41 -0.74
N ILE A 178 1.53 -15.62 -0.91
CA ILE A 178 0.35 -16.07 -0.17
C ILE A 178 0.73 -17.22 0.77
N TYR A 179 0.72 -16.95 2.08
CA TYR A 179 0.79 -17.99 3.10
C TYR A 179 -0.54 -18.73 3.17
N ARG A 180 -0.50 -20.05 2.99
CA ARG A 180 -1.66 -20.94 3.19
C ARG A 180 -1.45 -21.72 4.47
N SER A 181 -2.48 -21.74 5.30
CA SER A 181 -2.48 -22.58 6.50
C SER A 181 -2.51 -24.06 6.12
N SER A 182 -1.96 -24.93 6.97
CA SER A 182 -2.02 -26.38 6.75
C SER A 182 -3.45 -26.89 6.97
N GLU A 183 -3.90 -27.78 6.08
CA GLU A 183 -5.15 -28.55 6.15
C GLU A 183 -4.87 -30.03 6.54
N ASP A 184 -3.69 -30.32 7.08
CA ASP A 184 -3.29 -31.68 7.42
C ASP A 184 -4.20 -32.26 8.51
N ARG A 185 -4.40 -33.58 8.48
CA ARG A 185 -5.12 -34.30 9.54
C ARG A 185 -4.16 -34.68 10.64
N VAL A 186 -4.32 -34.06 11.81
CA VAL A 186 -3.47 -34.34 12.99
C VAL A 186 -4.32 -35.07 14.04
N ALA A 187 -3.95 -36.32 14.33
CA ALA A 187 -4.62 -37.13 15.34
C ALA A 187 -3.74 -37.29 16.58
N ILE A 188 -4.31 -37.05 17.76
CA ILE A 188 -3.70 -37.40 19.04
C ILE A 188 -4.22 -38.79 19.43
N ASN A 189 -3.30 -39.74 19.50
CA ASN A 189 -3.60 -41.12 19.87
C ASN A 189 -3.75 -41.28 21.39
N ALA A 190 -4.70 -42.14 21.78
CA ALA A 190 -4.84 -42.59 23.17
C ALA A 190 -3.63 -43.46 23.57
N PRO A 191 -3.28 -43.50 24.87
CA PRO A 191 -2.20 -44.37 25.35
C PRO A 191 -2.51 -45.85 25.09
N SER A 192 -1.47 -46.68 24.98
CA SER A 192 -1.64 -48.13 24.89
C SER A 192 -2.42 -48.67 26.10
N ASN A 193 -3.14 -49.79 25.97
CA ASN A 193 -3.88 -50.39 27.09
C ASN A 193 -2.95 -50.69 28.28
N ALA A 194 -3.43 -50.44 29.51
CA ALA A 194 -2.65 -50.72 30.71
C ALA A 194 -2.27 -52.21 30.80
N PRO A 195 -1.02 -52.54 31.17
CA PRO A 195 -0.59 -53.93 31.32
C PRO A 195 -1.45 -54.65 32.37
N SER A 196 -1.76 -55.91 32.13
CA SER A 196 -2.59 -56.68 33.05
C SER A 196 -1.85 -56.90 34.36
N LYS A 197 -2.48 -56.58 35.50
CA LYS A 197 -1.88 -56.86 36.81
C LYS A 197 -1.63 -58.37 36.90
N PRO A 198 -0.41 -58.82 37.25
CA PRO A 198 -0.15 -60.23 37.47
C PRO A 198 -1.13 -60.73 38.52
N SER A 199 -1.92 -61.76 38.19
CA SER A 199 -3.02 -62.20 39.04
C SER A 199 -2.51 -62.47 40.47
N ASP A 200 -3.20 -61.95 41.48
CA ASP A 200 -2.89 -62.12 42.92
C ASP A 200 -3.00 -63.58 43.41
N SER A 201 -2.99 -64.54 42.50
CA SER A 201 -3.12 -65.96 42.80
C SER A 201 -1.77 -66.61 43.13
N LEU A 202 -0.98 -65.97 44.00
CA LEU A 202 0.09 -66.65 44.76
C LEU A 202 -0.41 -68.00 45.28
N LEU A 203 -1.68 -68.04 45.73
CA LEU A 203 -2.35 -69.27 46.14
C LEU A 203 -2.45 -70.30 45.01
N LYS A 204 -2.88 -69.93 43.79
CA LYS A 204 -3.00 -70.88 42.65
C LYS A 204 -1.64 -71.36 42.13
N LEU A 205 -0.58 -70.58 42.32
CA LEU A 205 0.78 -70.94 41.89
C LEU A 205 1.48 -71.88 42.89
N ILE A 206 1.20 -71.73 44.19
CA ILE A 206 1.81 -72.53 45.27
C ILE A 206 0.96 -73.79 45.59
N LEU A 207 -0.33 -73.80 45.25
CA LEU A 207 -1.27 -74.90 45.54
C LEU A 207 -0.89 -76.25 44.89
N PRO A 208 -0.48 -76.35 43.60
CA PRO A 208 -0.12 -77.64 43.01
C PRO A 208 1.12 -78.31 43.63
N PRO A 209 2.23 -77.58 43.92
CA PRO A 209 3.36 -78.14 44.68
C PRO A 209 2.97 -78.59 46.10
N LEU A 210 2.15 -77.81 46.82
CA LEU A 210 1.66 -78.16 48.16
C LEU A 210 0.78 -79.42 48.14
N MET A 211 -0.12 -79.52 47.16
CA MET A 211 -0.97 -80.70 46.95
C MET A 211 -0.15 -81.93 46.57
N MET A 212 0.89 -81.78 45.74
CA MET A 212 1.82 -82.88 45.39
C MET A 212 2.58 -83.40 46.61
N VAL A 213 3.05 -82.51 47.50
CA VAL A 213 3.68 -82.90 48.78
C VAL A 213 2.66 -83.63 49.68
N GLY A 214 1.40 -83.17 49.73
CA GLY A 214 0.33 -83.85 50.48
C GLY A 214 -0.03 -85.23 49.93
N ILE A 215 -0.17 -85.37 48.60
CA ILE A 215 -0.50 -86.64 47.93
C ILE A 215 0.64 -87.66 48.08
N THR A 216 1.90 -87.22 47.99
CA THR A 216 3.06 -88.09 48.20
C THR A 216 3.19 -88.58 49.65
N LEU A 217 2.83 -87.75 50.64
CA LEU A 217 2.70 -88.15 52.05
C LEU A 217 1.62 -89.22 52.28
N VAL A 218 0.49 -89.15 51.55
CA VAL A 218 -0.58 -90.17 51.64
C VAL A 218 -0.16 -91.49 50.95
N ILE A 219 0.51 -91.41 49.79
CA ILE A 219 1.02 -92.61 49.09
C ILE A 219 2.09 -93.34 49.93
N MET A 220 2.86 -92.60 50.75
CA MET A 220 3.84 -93.17 51.69
C MET A 220 3.24 -94.15 52.70
N ILE A 221 1.96 -94.00 53.05
CA ILE A 221 1.25 -94.88 53.98
C ILE A 221 0.93 -96.25 53.34
N PHE A 222 0.77 -96.30 52.02
CA PHE A 222 0.34 -97.51 51.29
C PHE A 222 1.48 -98.23 50.54
N GLN A 223 2.56 -97.54 50.12
CA GLN A 223 3.73 -98.14 49.46
C GLN A 223 5.05 -97.39 49.77
N PRO A 224 5.99 -97.97 50.54
CA PRO A 224 7.27 -97.34 50.83
C PRO A 224 8.32 -97.61 49.75
N ARG A 225 8.47 -96.69 48.79
CA ARG A 225 9.61 -96.63 47.85
C ARG A 225 10.46 -95.37 48.10
N GLY A 226 11.52 -95.51 48.91
CA GLY A 226 12.29 -94.36 49.45
C GLY A 226 12.97 -93.45 48.42
N LEU A 227 13.40 -93.99 47.27
CA LEU A 227 14.04 -93.21 46.20
C LEU A 227 13.06 -92.24 45.50
N TYR A 228 11.79 -92.64 45.36
CA TYR A 228 10.78 -91.82 44.69
C TYR A 228 10.39 -90.59 45.54
N VAL A 229 10.35 -90.74 46.86
CA VAL A 229 10.00 -89.68 47.82
C VAL A 229 11.06 -88.58 47.86
N LEU A 230 12.35 -88.93 47.81
CA LEU A 230 13.43 -87.94 47.76
C LEU A 230 13.40 -87.13 46.46
N ALA A 231 13.11 -87.79 45.32
CA ALA A 231 13.02 -87.14 44.02
C ALA A 231 11.82 -86.17 43.93
N THR A 232 10.66 -86.52 44.50
CA THR A 232 9.48 -85.64 44.50
C THR A 232 9.63 -84.45 45.45
N ILE A 233 10.27 -84.62 46.61
CA ILE A 233 10.56 -83.50 47.53
C ILE A 233 11.54 -82.52 46.87
N ALA A 234 12.60 -83.02 46.24
CA ALA A 234 13.56 -82.19 45.53
C ALA A 234 12.92 -81.41 44.36
N MET A 235 12.09 -82.06 43.56
CA MET A 235 11.34 -81.40 42.48
C MET A 235 10.38 -80.33 43.02
N SER A 236 9.64 -80.60 44.10
CA SER A 236 8.73 -79.62 44.71
C SER A 236 9.45 -78.37 45.21
N ILE A 237 10.64 -78.50 45.81
CA ILE A 237 11.45 -77.36 46.26
C ILE A 237 11.93 -76.52 45.07
N VAL A 238 12.42 -77.15 44.00
CA VAL A 238 12.85 -76.46 42.77
C VAL A 238 11.67 -75.73 42.12
N THR A 239 10.50 -76.36 42.10
CA THR A 239 9.28 -75.78 41.51
C THR A 239 8.81 -74.59 42.35
N LEU A 240 8.85 -74.69 43.68
CA LEU A 240 8.53 -73.58 44.59
C LEU A 240 9.48 -72.38 44.38
N GLY A 241 10.79 -72.66 44.24
CA GLY A 241 11.80 -71.65 43.96
C GLY A 241 11.60 -70.97 42.60
N MET A 242 11.31 -71.73 41.54
CA MET A 242 10.98 -71.20 40.21
C MET A 242 9.69 -70.37 40.21
N SER A 243 8.67 -70.77 40.96
CA SER A 243 7.41 -70.02 41.11
C SER A 243 7.60 -68.67 41.83
N ILE A 244 8.39 -68.64 42.91
CA ILE A 244 8.71 -67.40 43.64
C ILE A 244 9.56 -66.48 42.75
N ALA A 245 10.58 -67.01 42.09
CA ALA A 245 11.42 -66.27 41.16
C ALA A 245 10.59 -65.71 39.98
N GLY A 246 9.64 -66.49 39.45
CA GLY A 246 8.71 -66.07 38.40
C GLY A 246 7.76 -64.95 38.85
N TYR A 247 7.27 -64.97 40.09
CA TYR A 247 6.42 -63.91 40.63
C TYR A 247 7.21 -62.60 40.86
N ILE A 248 8.42 -62.68 41.41
CA ILE A 248 9.30 -61.51 41.59
C ILE A 248 9.67 -60.91 40.23
N LYS A 249 10.04 -61.76 39.26
CA LYS A 249 10.33 -61.34 37.90
C LYS A 249 9.11 -60.71 37.24
N GLY A 250 7.93 -61.33 37.32
CA GLY A 250 6.69 -60.78 36.77
C GLY A 250 6.26 -59.45 37.39
N ARG A 251 6.51 -59.23 38.70
CA ARG A 251 6.25 -57.93 39.35
C ARG A 251 7.25 -56.86 38.90
N LYS A 252 8.51 -57.23 38.71
CA LYS A 252 9.56 -56.34 38.18
C LYS A 252 9.30 -55.98 36.71
N ASP A 253 8.92 -56.96 35.91
CA ASP A 253 8.58 -56.79 34.49
C ASP A 253 7.30 -55.92 34.36
N TYR A 254 6.27 -56.14 35.19
CA TYR A 254 5.09 -55.28 35.25
C TYR A 254 5.40 -53.82 35.61
N GLN A 255 6.26 -53.60 36.62
CA GLN A 255 6.70 -52.24 36.98
C GLN A 255 7.54 -51.60 35.88
N LYS A 256 8.34 -52.40 35.15
CA LYS A 256 9.13 -51.92 34.01
C LYS A 256 8.22 -51.54 32.85
N GLU A 257 7.29 -52.40 32.45
CA GLU A 257 6.31 -52.13 31.39
C GLU A 257 5.43 -50.91 31.70
N LEU A 258 5.04 -50.71 32.97
CA LEU A 258 4.32 -49.50 33.39
C LEU A 258 5.15 -48.24 33.18
N ARG A 259 6.42 -48.24 33.61
CA ARG A 259 7.32 -47.09 33.43
C ARG A 259 7.65 -46.83 31.97
N ASP A 260 7.90 -47.90 31.21
CA ASP A 260 8.18 -47.81 29.78
C ASP A 260 6.95 -47.27 29.05
N ARG A 261 5.72 -47.66 29.45
CA ARG A 261 4.46 -47.11 28.92
C ARG A 261 4.30 -45.62 29.21
N GLU A 262 4.51 -45.20 30.46
CA GLU A 262 4.43 -43.79 30.86
C GLU A 262 5.47 -42.96 30.12
N GLY A 263 6.73 -43.41 30.07
CA GLY A 263 7.82 -42.73 29.37
C GLY A 263 7.57 -42.58 27.87
N LEU A 264 7.23 -43.67 27.18
CA LEU A 264 6.95 -43.64 25.73
C LEU A 264 5.76 -42.75 25.39
N TYR A 265 4.73 -42.70 26.25
CA TYR A 265 3.58 -41.84 26.02
C TYR A 265 3.90 -40.36 26.27
N HIS A 266 4.66 -40.04 27.31
CA HIS A 266 5.14 -38.67 27.52
C HIS A 266 6.06 -38.20 26.40
N ASP A 267 6.97 -39.05 25.90
CA ASP A 267 7.82 -38.73 24.76
C ASP A 267 6.97 -38.47 23.50
N TYR A 268 5.96 -39.32 23.26
CA TYR A 268 4.99 -39.11 22.19
C TYR A 268 4.21 -37.80 22.32
N LEU A 269 3.73 -37.46 23.53
CA LEU A 269 3.02 -36.20 23.79
C LEU A 269 3.95 -35.00 23.60
N ALA A 270 5.21 -35.10 24.01
CA ALA A 270 6.20 -34.03 23.82
C ALA A 270 6.49 -33.77 22.33
N ASP A 271 6.69 -34.84 21.55
CA ASP A 271 6.87 -34.73 20.10
C ASP A 271 5.62 -34.14 19.42
N LYS A 272 4.43 -34.59 19.82
CA LYS A 272 3.17 -34.05 19.31
C LYS A 272 2.93 -32.60 19.70
N ALA A 273 3.26 -32.21 20.93
CA ALA A 273 3.18 -30.81 21.36
C ALA A 273 4.11 -29.92 20.53
N LYS A 274 5.31 -30.40 20.19
CA LYS A 274 6.26 -29.67 19.33
C LYS A 274 5.75 -29.54 17.89
N GLU A 275 5.15 -30.59 17.34
CA GLU A 275 4.51 -30.57 16.02
C GLU A 275 3.35 -29.55 15.99
N LEU A 276 2.45 -29.60 16.96
CA LEU A 276 1.32 -28.67 17.09
C LEU A 276 1.80 -27.23 17.26
N ALA A 277 2.78 -26.98 18.13
CA ALA A 277 3.35 -25.65 18.32
C ALA A 277 3.97 -25.08 17.03
N GLY A 278 4.62 -25.93 16.21
CA GLY A 278 5.14 -25.54 14.91
C GLY A 278 4.05 -25.15 13.91
N LEU A 279 2.95 -25.92 13.87
CA LEU A 279 1.78 -25.62 13.04
C LEU A 279 1.08 -24.33 13.49
N THR A 280 0.85 -24.18 14.80
CA THR A 280 0.29 -22.96 15.40
C THR A 280 1.14 -21.73 15.08
N LYS A 281 2.47 -21.82 15.22
CA LYS A 281 3.37 -20.73 14.88
C LYS A 281 3.25 -20.35 13.40
N SER A 282 3.28 -21.34 12.50
CA SER A 282 3.18 -21.10 11.06
C SER A 282 1.83 -20.47 10.67
N GLN A 283 0.73 -20.91 11.29
CA GLN A 283 -0.60 -20.33 11.09
C GLN A 283 -0.64 -18.88 11.58
N LYS A 284 -0.07 -18.60 12.76
CA LYS A 284 0.00 -17.25 13.35
C LYS A 284 0.83 -16.29 12.50
N ASP A 285 2.03 -16.71 12.10
CA ASP A 285 2.93 -15.91 11.27
C ASP A 285 2.28 -15.60 9.91
N GLY A 286 1.60 -16.57 9.28
CA GLY A 286 0.89 -16.37 8.02
C GLY A 286 -0.31 -15.43 8.12
N GLN A 287 -1.11 -15.53 9.19
CA GLN A 287 -2.27 -14.65 9.42
C GLN A 287 -1.85 -13.22 9.78
N LEU A 288 -0.85 -13.05 10.66
CA LEU A 288 -0.30 -11.73 10.99
C LEU A 288 0.40 -11.07 9.79
N TYR A 289 0.99 -11.87 8.89
CA TYR A 289 1.50 -11.36 7.62
C TYR A 289 0.38 -10.77 6.76
N HIS A 290 -0.73 -11.51 6.55
CA HIS A 290 -1.86 -11.03 5.72
C HIS A 290 -2.63 -9.88 6.34
N TYR A 291 -2.73 -9.84 7.66
CA TYR A 291 -3.53 -8.89 8.42
C TYR A 291 -2.72 -8.22 9.54
N PRO A 292 -1.74 -7.39 9.18
CA PRO A 292 -0.84 -6.77 10.15
C PRO A 292 -1.51 -5.61 10.89
N ALA A 293 -0.87 -5.17 11.98
CA ALA A 293 -1.30 -4.00 12.74
C ALA A 293 -0.93 -2.68 12.02
N ILE A 294 -1.54 -1.57 12.45
CA ILE A 294 -1.33 -0.24 11.84
C ILE A 294 0.14 0.20 11.83
N GLU A 295 0.91 -0.13 12.87
CA GLU A 295 2.34 0.19 12.96
C GLU A 295 3.12 -0.44 11.81
N THR A 296 2.86 -1.72 11.54
CA THR A 296 3.47 -2.43 10.41
C THR A 296 3.00 -1.88 9.06
N LEU A 297 1.76 -1.40 8.94
CA LEU A 297 1.29 -0.75 7.70
C LEU A 297 2.10 0.52 7.40
N VAL A 298 2.42 1.30 8.44
CA VAL A 298 3.23 2.52 8.33
C VAL A 298 4.65 2.17 7.91
N ASP A 299 5.26 1.16 8.55
CA ASP A 299 6.59 0.68 8.17
C ASP A 299 6.64 0.24 6.69
N LEU A 300 5.61 -0.47 6.22
CA LEU A 300 5.51 -0.90 4.82
C LEU A 300 5.39 0.29 3.86
N ALA A 301 4.64 1.33 4.24
CA ALA A 301 4.49 2.54 3.44
C ALA A 301 5.77 3.37 3.42
N ASP A 302 6.45 3.52 4.56
CA ASP A 302 7.71 4.26 4.69
C ASP A 302 8.86 3.59 3.93
N SER A 303 8.89 2.25 3.90
CA SER A 303 9.89 1.50 3.14
C SER A 303 9.52 1.27 1.68
N TYR A 304 8.41 1.84 1.18
CA TYR A 304 7.87 1.59 -0.17
C TYR A 304 7.82 0.10 -0.52
N HIS A 305 7.34 -0.72 0.42
CA HIS A 305 7.44 -2.16 0.32
C HIS A 305 6.61 -2.69 -0.86
N HIS A 306 7.09 -3.76 -1.50
CA HIS A 306 6.43 -4.44 -2.63
C HIS A 306 5.02 -5.00 -2.34
N ARG A 307 4.55 -4.88 -1.09
CA ARG A 307 3.24 -5.33 -0.63
C ARG A 307 2.15 -4.25 -0.74
N ILE A 308 2.53 -3.02 -1.06
CA ILE A 308 1.55 -1.98 -1.38
C ILE A 308 0.76 -2.43 -2.61
N TYR A 309 -0.56 -2.30 -2.56
CA TYR A 309 -1.51 -2.69 -3.62
C TYR A 309 -1.48 -4.18 -4.02
N GLU A 310 -1.03 -5.09 -3.13
CA GLU A 310 -0.89 -6.52 -3.42
C GLU A 310 -2.21 -7.28 -3.64
N LYS A 311 -3.34 -6.78 -3.14
CA LYS A 311 -4.66 -7.44 -3.24
C LYS A 311 -5.39 -7.00 -4.51
N THR A 312 -5.99 -7.97 -5.19
CA THR A 312 -6.77 -7.79 -6.43
C THR A 312 -8.17 -8.36 -6.25
N PRO A 313 -9.17 -7.94 -7.04
CA PRO A 313 -10.53 -8.50 -6.99
C PRO A 313 -10.63 -10.01 -7.22
N LEU A 314 -9.57 -10.64 -7.74
CA LEU A 314 -9.51 -12.09 -7.99
C LEU A 314 -8.96 -12.89 -6.79
N HIS A 315 -8.37 -12.22 -5.80
CA HIS A 315 -7.83 -12.89 -4.61
C HIS A 315 -8.94 -13.21 -3.59
N PHE A 316 -8.76 -14.32 -2.86
CA PHE A 316 -9.75 -14.81 -1.89
C PHE A 316 -9.99 -13.85 -0.72
N ASP A 317 -9.01 -13.00 -0.41
CA ASP A 317 -9.02 -12.05 0.69
C ASP A 317 -9.20 -10.58 0.22
N PHE A 318 -9.75 -10.39 -0.97
CA PHE A 318 -10.14 -9.07 -1.46
C PHE A 318 -11.17 -8.43 -0.52
N LEU A 319 -10.92 -7.19 -0.09
CA LEU A 319 -11.72 -6.46 0.90
C LEU A 319 -11.84 -7.12 2.29
N TYR A 320 -10.98 -8.09 2.60
CA TYR A 320 -10.82 -8.54 3.97
C TYR A 320 -9.90 -7.60 4.75
N TYR A 321 -10.32 -7.30 5.97
CA TYR A 321 -9.61 -6.44 6.90
C TYR A 321 -9.72 -7.00 8.33
N ARG A 322 -8.76 -6.64 9.17
CA ARG A 322 -8.68 -7.04 10.57
C ARG A 322 -9.45 -6.07 11.44
N LEU A 323 -10.23 -6.65 12.36
CA LEU A 323 -10.96 -5.94 13.43
C LEU A 323 -10.13 -5.80 14.71
N GLY A 324 -9.26 -6.77 14.96
CA GLY A 324 -8.52 -6.86 16.21
C GLY A 324 -7.94 -8.26 16.44
N LEU A 325 -7.53 -8.54 17.67
CA LEU A 325 -6.96 -9.83 18.08
C LEU A 325 -7.92 -10.62 18.96
N GLY A 326 -8.14 -11.88 18.63
CA GLY A 326 -9.03 -12.77 19.39
C GLY A 326 -8.58 -14.22 19.32
N GLU A 327 -9.49 -15.12 19.66
CA GLU A 327 -9.29 -16.56 19.57
C GLU A 327 -9.88 -17.11 18.27
N VAL A 328 -9.07 -17.82 17.50
CA VAL A 328 -9.47 -18.45 16.22
C VAL A 328 -9.22 -19.95 16.30
N PRO A 329 -10.13 -20.80 15.78
CA PRO A 329 -9.86 -22.24 15.68
C PRO A 329 -8.63 -22.54 14.82
N VAL A 330 -7.97 -23.67 15.10
CA VAL A 330 -6.86 -24.17 14.26
C VAL A 330 -7.34 -24.49 12.85
N SER A 331 -6.47 -24.29 11.85
CA SER A 331 -6.81 -24.56 10.45
C SER A 331 -6.79 -26.04 10.08
N TYR A 332 -5.98 -26.83 10.78
CA TYR A 332 -5.81 -28.27 10.56
C TYR A 332 -6.90 -29.08 11.27
N ASP A 333 -7.21 -30.27 10.73
CA ASP A 333 -8.23 -31.15 11.29
C ASP A 333 -7.65 -31.92 12.48
N LEU A 334 -7.80 -31.32 13.68
CA LEU A 334 -7.35 -31.88 14.94
C LEU A 334 -8.40 -32.87 15.48
N SER A 335 -8.00 -34.13 15.64
CA SER A 335 -8.88 -35.19 16.16
C SER A 335 -8.24 -35.96 17.32
N TYR A 336 -9.07 -36.51 18.21
CA TYR A 336 -8.65 -37.39 19.30
C TYR A 336 -9.16 -38.81 19.04
N ALA A 337 -8.28 -39.81 19.06
CA ALA A 337 -8.53 -41.14 18.51
C ALA A 337 -9.40 -42.09 19.39
N GLN A 338 -10.36 -41.59 20.16
CA GLN A 338 -11.18 -42.42 21.06
C GLN A 338 -12.68 -42.10 20.95
N THR A 339 -13.46 -43.09 20.49
CA THR A 339 -14.87 -42.93 20.11
C THR A 339 -15.88 -43.19 21.22
N GLU A 340 -15.51 -43.87 22.32
CA GLU A 340 -16.43 -44.13 23.43
C GLU A 340 -15.68 -44.13 24.77
N ARG A 341 -16.15 -43.29 25.72
CA ARG A 341 -15.63 -43.25 27.08
C ARG A 341 -15.94 -44.56 27.79
N SER A 342 -15.02 -45.52 27.73
CA SER A 342 -15.00 -46.60 28.70
C SER A 342 -14.89 -45.94 30.08
N GLY A 343 -15.79 -46.23 31.02
CA GLY A 343 -15.89 -45.54 32.31
C GLY A 343 -14.67 -45.61 33.24
N LYS A 344 -13.50 -46.04 32.75
CA LYS A 344 -12.21 -46.03 33.45
C LYS A 344 -11.33 -44.94 32.83
N ARG A 345 -11.13 -43.84 33.56
CA ARG A 345 -10.22 -42.76 33.16
C ARG A 345 -8.79 -43.14 33.54
N ASP A 346 -7.95 -43.41 32.55
CA ASP A 346 -6.51 -43.50 32.75
C ASP A 346 -5.95 -42.05 32.93
N PRO A 347 -5.08 -41.79 33.93
CA PRO A 347 -4.40 -40.50 34.06
C PRO A 347 -3.69 -40.04 32.79
N LEU A 348 -3.06 -40.94 32.03
CA LEU A 348 -2.36 -40.59 30.79
C LEU A 348 -3.32 -40.15 29.68
N GLU A 349 -4.52 -40.74 29.63
CA GLU A 349 -5.56 -40.34 28.66
C GLU A 349 -6.05 -38.91 28.92
N LEU A 350 -6.10 -38.49 30.20
CA LEU A 350 -6.45 -37.12 30.57
C LEU A 350 -5.39 -36.11 30.07
N GLU A 351 -4.11 -36.46 30.16
CA GLU A 351 -3.03 -35.59 29.68
C GLU A 351 -3.07 -35.43 28.15
N GLY A 352 -3.28 -36.53 27.41
CA GLY A 352 -3.46 -36.48 25.96
C GLY A 352 -4.69 -35.66 25.54
N PHE A 353 -5.80 -35.78 26.27
CA PHE A 353 -7.00 -34.99 26.03
C PHE A 353 -6.83 -33.50 26.39
N GLN A 354 -6.06 -33.19 27.45
CA GLN A 354 -5.72 -31.81 27.79
C GLN A 354 -4.89 -31.15 26.68
N LEU A 355 -3.92 -31.87 26.10
CA LEU A 355 -3.16 -31.38 24.95
C LEU A 355 -4.06 -31.10 23.74
N TYR A 356 -5.04 -31.96 23.49
CA TYR A 356 -6.05 -31.77 22.45
C TYR A 356 -6.90 -30.50 22.67
N GLU A 357 -7.48 -30.34 23.87
CA GLU A 357 -8.32 -29.17 24.20
C GLU A 357 -7.54 -27.85 24.15
N GLN A 358 -6.30 -27.84 24.67
CA GLN A 358 -5.46 -26.62 24.68
C GLN A 358 -5.04 -26.16 23.29
N ASN A 359 -4.91 -27.06 22.31
CA ASN A 359 -4.47 -26.74 20.96
C ASN A 359 -5.63 -26.68 19.95
N LYS A 360 -6.87 -26.52 20.42
CA LYS A 360 -8.05 -26.39 19.56
C LYS A 360 -8.24 -24.98 19.02
N THR A 361 -7.87 -23.99 19.82
CA THR A 361 -7.92 -22.56 19.47
C THR A 361 -6.53 -21.94 19.64
N ILE A 362 -6.28 -20.88 18.88
CA ILE A 362 -5.07 -20.08 18.96
C ILE A 362 -5.47 -18.68 19.41
N SER A 363 -4.82 -18.19 20.46
CA SER A 363 -5.00 -16.83 20.97
C SER A 363 -4.15 -15.79 20.21
N ASP A 364 -4.53 -14.53 20.35
CA ASP A 364 -3.88 -13.38 19.70
C ASP A 364 -3.81 -13.51 18.17
N MET A 365 -4.91 -13.97 17.58
CA MET A 365 -5.06 -14.14 16.14
C MET A 365 -5.92 -13.01 15.56
N PRO A 366 -5.59 -12.49 14.36
CA PRO A 366 -6.44 -11.52 13.67
C PRO A 366 -7.86 -12.05 13.47
N ILE A 367 -8.85 -11.36 14.04
CA ILE A 367 -10.25 -11.54 13.66
C ILE A 367 -10.49 -10.67 12.44
N VAL A 368 -11.00 -11.30 11.38
CA VAL A 368 -11.22 -10.65 10.09
C VAL A 368 -12.70 -10.46 9.83
N ALA A 369 -13.02 -9.39 9.12
CA ALA A 369 -14.31 -9.18 8.50
C ALA A 369 -14.13 -8.90 7.01
N ASN A 370 -15.21 -9.08 6.26
CA ASN A 370 -15.22 -8.91 4.83
C ASN A 370 -16.33 -7.93 4.40
N LEU A 371 -16.03 -7.09 3.41
CA LEU A 371 -16.99 -6.23 2.73
C LEU A 371 -17.56 -6.83 1.43
N SER A 372 -16.92 -7.84 0.84
CA SER A 372 -17.30 -8.44 -0.45
C SER A 372 -18.45 -9.46 -0.38
N HIS A 373 -18.89 -9.86 0.81
CA HIS A 373 -19.96 -10.85 1.00
C HIS A 373 -21.27 -10.25 1.56
N GLY A 374 -21.41 -8.92 1.50
CA GLY A 374 -22.63 -8.19 1.80
C GLY A 374 -22.45 -6.98 2.70
N PRO A 375 -23.54 -6.29 3.07
CA PRO A 375 -23.51 -5.10 3.90
C PRO A 375 -23.08 -5.43 5.33
N VAL A 376 -22.24 -4.55 5.90
CA VAL A 376 -21.70 -4.68 7.26
C VAL A 376 -22.31 -3.60 8.15
N GLY A 377 -22.76 -3.98 9.34
CA GLY A 377 -23.26 -3.08 10.37
C GLY A 377 -22.30 -2.98 11.56
N TYR A 378 -21.90 -1.77 11.90
CA TYR A 378 -21.19 -1.45 13.13
C TYR A 378 -22.15 -0.90 14.17
N ILE A 379 -22.06 -1.42 15.39
CA ILE A 379 -22.85 -1.01 16.55
C ILE A 379 -21.91 -0.57 17.67
N GLY A 380 -22.23 0.50 18.37
CA GLY A 380 -21.54 0.87 19.61
C GLY A 380 -21.30 2.38 19.75
N PRO A 381 -20.49 2.80 20.74
CA PRO A 381 -20.20 4.20 20.96
C PRO A 381 -19.55 4.85 19.73
N ARG A 382 -20.18 5.90 19.21
CA ARG A 382 -19.83 6.55 17.93
C ARG A 382 -18.34 6.87 17.76
N ALA A 383 -17.69 7.41 18.78
CA ALA A 383 -16.26 7.75 18.72
C ALA A 383 -15.35 6.51 18.51
N LEU A 384 -15.68 5.38 19.14
CA LEU A 384 -14.92 4.14 19.02
C LEU A 384 -15.16 3.49 17.66
N VAL A 385 -16.40 3.49 17.19
CA VAL A 385 -16.76 2.95 15.87
C VAL A 385 -16.04 3.72 14.76
N ILE A 386 -16.02 5.05 14.83
CA ILE A 386 -15.30 5.88 13.85
C ILE A 386 -13.81 5.51 13.83
N GLU A 387 -13.16 5.34 14.99
CA GLU A 387 -11.77 4.90 15.05
C GLU A 387 -11.55 3.58 14.29
N GLN A 388 -12.42 2.58 14.50
CA GLN A 388 -12.33 1.30 13.81
C GLN A 388 -12.54 1.41 12.30
N LEU A 389 -13.48 2.23 11.86
CA LEU A 389 -13.67 2.51 10.42
C LEU A 389 -12.44 3.17 9.80
N GLN A 390 -11.78 4.07 10.52
CA GLN A 390 -10.55 4.72 10.05
C GLN A 390 -9.39 3.71 9.95
N LEU A 391 -9.26 2.78 10.90
CA LEU A 391 -8.29 1.69 10.83
C LEU A 391 -8.56 0.76 9.63
N MET A 392 -9.83 0.41 9.40
CA MET A 392 -10.25 -0.35 8.22
C MET A 392 -9.87 0.36 6.91
N VAL A 393 -10.13 1.67 6.80
CA VAL A 393 -9.76 2.45 5.61
C VAL A 393 -8.25 2.41 5.36
N ASN A 394 -7.42 2.57 6.40
CA ASN A 394 -5.97 2.49 6.28
C ASN A 394 -5.50 1.10 5.79
N GLN A 395 -6.05 0.02 6.35
CA GLN A 395 -5.75 -1.35 5.93
C GLN A 395 -6.12 -1.60 4.47
N ILE A 396 -7.34 -1.24 4.07
CA ILE A 396 -7.82 -1.47 2.71
C ILE A 396 -7.05 -0.60 1.72
N ALA A 397 -6.77 0.67 2.04
CA ALA A 397 -6.07 1.60 1.16
C ALA A 397 -4.61 1.20 0.89
N LEU A 398 -3.90 0.60 1.88
CA LEU A 398 -2.54 0.13 1.66
C LEU A 398 -2.51 -1.08 0.71
N PHE A 399 -3.39 -2.06 0.93
CA PHE A 399 -3.34 -3.34 0.21
C PHE A 399 -4.09 -3.36 -1.12
N HIS A 400 -5.01 -2.43 -1.37
CA HIS A 400 -5.76 -2.34 -2.61
C HIS A 400 -5.40 -1.05 -3.34
N SER A 401 -5.26 -1.12 -4.65
CA SER A 401 -5.07 0.06 -5.50
C SER A 401 -6.34 0.92 -5.54
N TYR A 402 -6.17 2.24 -5.70
CA TYR A 402 -7.29 3.18 -5.93
C TYR A 402 -8.06 2.92 -7.24
N HIS A 403 -7.45 2.19 -8.17
CA HIS A 403 -8.12 1.65 -9.36
C HIS A 403 -9.06 0.47 -9.08
N ASP A 404 -8.83 -0.27 -8.01
CA ASP A 404 -9.60 -1.46 -7.65
C ASP A 404 -10.66 -1.12 -6.60
N VAL A 405 -10.36 -0.18 -5.70
CA VAL A 405 -11.22 0.20 -4.58
C VAL A 405 -11.26 1.72 -4.43
N GLN A 406 -12.46 2.28 -4.29
CA GLN A 406 -12.67 3.71 -4.01
C GLN A 406 -13.64 3.87 -2.85
N PHE A 407 -13.42 4.89 -2.02
CA PHE A 407 -14.23 5.13 -0.83
C PHE A 407 -15.21 6.29 -1.04
N ILE A 408 -16.41 6.11 -0.51
CA ILE A 408 -17.41 7.17 -0.37
C ILE A 408 -17.84 7.21 1.10
N THR A 409 -17.64 8.35 1.76
CA THR A 409 -17.98 8.53 3.17
C THR A 409 -19.12 9.53 3.29
N ILE A 410 -20.24 9.06 3.82
CA ILE A 410 -21.45 9.82 4.11
C ILE A 410 -21.46 10.08 5.61
N MET A 411 -21.31 11.35 5.99
CA MET A 411 -21.08 11.76 7.37
C MET A 411 -21.76 13.09 7.72
N PRO A 412 -22.12 13.32 8.99
CA PRO A 412 -22.59 14.63 9.41
C PRO A 412 -21.45 15.65 9.35
N GLU A 413 -21.78 16.92 9.18
CA GLU A 413 -20.78 17.99 9.03
C GLU A 413 -19.84 18.11 10.24
N GLU A 414 -20.32 17.76 11.44
CA GLU A 414 -19.55 17.74 12.70
C GLU A 414 -18.38 16.76 12.68
N GLU A 415 -18.47 15.67 11.91
CA GLU A 415 -17.42 14.64 11.83
C GLU A 415 -16.37 14.93 10.77
N LYS A 416 -16.60 15.94 9.93
CA LYS A 416 -15.74 16.26 8.80
C LYS A 416 -14.27 16.40 9.19
N GLU A 417 -13.98 17.06 10.32
CA GLU A 417 -12.61 17.23 10.81
C GLU A 417 -11.93 15.90 11.15
N GLN A 418 -12.69 14.90 11.62
CA GLN A 418 -12.15 13.58 11.94
C GLN A 418 -11.77 12.77 10.70
N TRP A 419 -12.34 13.11 9.54
CA TRP A 419 -12.12 12.44 8.25
C TRP A 419 -11.25 13.24 7.28
N ASP A 420 -10.83 14.47 7.64
CA ASP A 420 -10.12 15.38 6.73
C ASP A 420 -8.80 14.79 6.19
N TRP A 421 -8.10 13.98 6.99
CA TRP A 421 -6.88 13.26 6.59
C TRP A 421 -7.09 12.33 5.38
N MET A 422 -8.28 11.76 5.21
CA MET A 422 -8.61 10.82 4.15
C MET A 422 -8.64 11.50 2.78
N ARG A 423 -8.74 12.83 2.71
CA ARG A 423 -8.76 13.60 1.46
C ARG A 423 -7.49 13.49 0.62
N PHE A 424 -6.39 13.08 1.25
CA PHE A 424 -5.11 12.87 0.61
C PHE A 424 -5.01 11.47 -0.02
N LEU A 425 -5.90 10.54 0.32
CA LEU A 425 -5.92 9.23 -0.33
C LEU A 425 -6.40 9.38 -1.78
N PRO A 426 -5.70 8.76 -2.76
CA PRO A 426 -6.20 8.69 -4.12
C PRO A 426 -7.53 7.93 -4.19
N HIS A 427 -7.74 6.96 -3.29
CA HIS A 427 -8.99 6.19 -3.15
C HIS A 427 -10.20 7.05 -2.76
N ALA A 428 -10.01 8.23 -2.17
CA ALA A 428 -11.11 9.13 -1.79
C ALA A 428 -11.59 10.00 -2.96
N THR A 429 -10.97 9.88 -4.15
CA THR A 429 -11.37 10.60 -5.36
C THR A 429 -11.98 9.62 -6.35
N LEU A 430 -13.21 9.90 -6.78
CA LEU A 430 -13.90 9.16 -7.83
C LEU A 430 -13.29 9.53 -9.18
N GLN A 431 -12.32 8.74 -9.65
CA GLN A 431 -11.44 9.11 -10.77
C GLN A 431 -12.21 9.43 -12.06
N ASP A 432 -13.24 8.66 -12.38
CA ASP A 432 -14.07 8.84 -13.57
C ASP A 432 -14.77 10.21 -13.63
N MET A 433 -14.91 10.89 -12.50
CA MET A 433 -15.68 12.14 -12.38
C MET A 433 -14.88 13.29 -11.77
N ASN A 434 -13.68 13.01 -11.27
CA ASN A 434 -12.85 13.96 -10.54
C ASN A 434 -13.59 14.66 -9.37
N VAL A 435 -14.38 13.89 -8.62
CA VAL A 435 -15.11 14.36 -7.44
C VAL A 435 -14.64 13.60 -6.22
N ARG A 436 -14.48 14.29 -5.07
CA ARG A 436 -14.17 13.63 -3.80
C ARG A 436 -15.39 12.90 -3.25
N GLY A 437 -15.18 11.67 -2.79
CA GLY A 437 -16.21 10.80 -2.19
C GLY A 437 -16.68 11.23 -0.81
N PHE A 438 -16.74 12.52 -0.48
CA PHE A 438 -17.24 12.99 0.82
C PHE A 438 -18.63 13.60 0.66
N VAL A 439 -19.60 13.09 1.41
CA VAL A 439 -20.96 13.62 1.47
C VAL A 439 -21.23 14.09 2.89
N TYR A 440 -21.26 15.41 3.07
CA TYR A 440 -21.52 16.04 4.37
C TYR A 440 -22.46 17.25 4.29
N ASN A 441 -22.85 17.67 3.08
CA ASN A 441 -23.81 18.75 2.86
C ASN A 441 -24.63 18.49 1.59
N GLN A 442 -25.71 19.26 1.40
CA GLN A 442 -26.63 19.06 0.27
C GLN A 442 -25.95 19.15 -1.11
N ARG A 443 -24.94 20.02 -1.26
CA ARG A 443 -24.24 20.20 -2.55
C ARG A 443 -23.42 18.95 -2.91
N THR A 444 -22.66 18.42 -1.97
CA THR A 444 -21.84 17.22 -2.16
C THR A 444 -22.70 15.97 -2.30
N HIS A 445 -23.81 15.92 -1.55
CA HIS A 445 -24.84 14.89 -1.66
C HIS A 445 -25.31 14.71 -3.11
N ASP A 446 -25.78 15.77 -3.75
CA ASP A 446 -26.30 15.68 -5.12
C ASP A 446 -25.21 15.33 -6.13
N GLN A 447 -23.97 15.77 -5.92
CA GLN A 447 -22.87 15.49 -6.85
C GLN A 447 -22.38 14.04 -6.77
N VAL A 448 -22.23 13.49 -5.56
CA VAL A 448 -21.65 12.15 -5.37
C VAL A 448 -22.71 11.07 -5.51
N LEU A 449 -23.89 11.23 -4.89
CA LEU A 449 -24.90 10.18 -4.85
C LEU A 449 -25.64 10.01 -6.17
N ASN A 450 -25.96 11.10 -6.89
CA ASN A 450 -26.57 10.97 -8.22
C ASN A 450 -25.65 10.23 -9.19
N SER A 451 -24.36 10.54 -9.10
CA SER A 451 -23.34 9.89 -9.89
C SER A 451 -23.17 8.42 -9.55
N LEU A 452 -23.05 8.07 -8.27
CA LEU A 452 -23.01 6.67 -7.83
C LEU A 452 -24.27 5.92 -8.31
N ASN A 453 -25.44 6.54 -8.20
CA ASN A 453 -26.70 5.98 -8.67
C ASN A 453 -26.68 5.70 -10.18
N GLN A 454 -26.16 6.62 -10.99
CA GLN A 454 -25.99 6.41 -12.43
C GLN A 454 -25.05 5.23 -12.72
N ILE A 455 -23.93 5.14 -12.01
CA ILE A 455 -22.97 4.03 -12.16
C ILE A 455 -23.64 2.69 -11.80
N LEU A 456 -24.32 2.60 -10.66
CA LEU A 456 -25.00 1.36 -10.25
C LEU A 456 -26.11 0.97 -11.22
N LYS A 457 -26.88 1.93 -11.75
CA LYS A 457 -27.88 1.68 -12.81
C LYS A 457 -27.24 1.10 -14.07
N LEU A 458 -26.12 1.67 -14.52
CA LEU A 458 -25.39 1.16 -15.68
C LEU A 458 -24.86 -0.26 -15.43
N ARG A 459 -24.31 -0.53 -14.25
CA ARG A 459 -23.80 -1.86 -13.88
C ARG A 459 -24.92 -2.90 -13.78
N ARG A 460 -26.09 -2.53 -13.24
CA ARG A 460 -27.28 -3.39 -13.20
C ARG A 460 -27.73 -3.76 -14.61
N ALA A 461 -27.84 -2.80 -15.51
CA ALA A 461 -28.19 -3.06 -16.92
C ALA A 461 -27.16 -3.99 -17.60
N GLN A 462 -25.86 -3.75 -17.40
CA GLN A 462 -24.80 -4.61 -17.95
C GLN A 462 -24.85 -6.05 -17.43
N LYS A 463 -25.25 -6.24 -16.17
CA LYS A 463 -25.44 -7.57 -15.57
C LYS A 463 -26.65 -8.28 -16.18
N GLU A 464 -27.75 -7.57 -16.38
CA GLU A 464 -28.98 -8.12 -17.00
C GLU A 464 -28.79 -8.48 -18.47
N ASP A 465 -27.97 -7.73 -19.22
CA ASP A 465 -27.67 -7.99 -20.63
C ASP A 465 -26.77 -9.22 -20.86
N LYS A 466 -25.95 -9.60 -19.86
CA LYS A 466 -25.09 -10.78 -19.94
C LYS A 466 -25.81 -12.03 -19.45
N SER A 467 -25.71 -13.11 -20.21
CA SER A 467 -26.24 -14.42 -19.82
C SER A 467 -25.70 -14.83 -18.45
N ASN A 468 -26.58 -15.30 -17.55
CA ASN A 468 -26.37 -15.72 -16.15
C ASN A 468 -25.21 -16.70 -15.84
N ARG A 469 -24.35 -17.03 -16.83
CA ARG A 469 -23.24 -17.98 -16.70
C ARG A 469 -21.89 -17.34 -16.38
N GLU A 470 -21.73 -16.02 -16.50
CA GLU A 470 -20.47 -15.33 -16.18
C GLU A 470 -20.69 -14.32 -15.04
N SER A 471 -19.97 -14.48 -13.92
CA SER A 471 -19.89 -13.46 -12.88
C SER A 471 -19.13 -12.26 -13.43
N THR A 472 -19.80 -11.12 -13.53
CA THR A 472 -19.16 -9.86 -13.93
C THR A 472 -18.52 -9.22 -12.71
N LEU A 473 -17.21 -8.98 -12.78
CA LEU A 473 -16.51 -8.17 -11.80
C LEU A 473 -16.48 -6.72 -12.28
N PHE A 474 -16.93 -5.81 -11.43
CA PHE A 474 -16.92 -4.39 -11.71
C PHE A 474 -15.73 -3.73 -10.98
N SER A 475 -14.92 -2.98 -11.71
CA SER A 475 -13.84 -2.15 -11.17
C SER A 475 -14.09 -0.69 -11.55
N PRO A 476 -13.79 0.29 -10.68
CA PRO A 476 -13.43 0.13 -9.27
C PRO A 476 -14.61 -0.38 -8.42
N HIS A 477 -14.31 -1.07 -7.33
CA HIS A 477 -15.27 -1.46 -6.30
C HIS A 477 -15.47 -0.30 -5.31
N TYR A 478 -16.70 0.14 -5.12
CA TYR A 478 -17.01 1.26 -4.22
C TYR A 478 -17.26 0.76 -2.81
N VAL A 479 -16.60 1.34 -1.81
CA VAL A 479 -16.86 1.10 -0.39
C VAL A 479 -17.55 2.33 0.18
N VAL A 480 -18.83 2.21 0.48
CA VAL A 480 -19.65 3.32 1.01
C VAL A 480 -19.77 3.18 2.52
N LEU A 481 -19.25 4.17 3.24
CA LEU A 481 -19.36 4.30 4.70
C LEU A 481 -20.52 5.24 5.02
N VAL A 482 -21.57 4.72 5.65
CA VAL A 482 -22.76 5.46 6.04
C VAL A 482 -22.76 5.65 7.56
N THR A 483 -22.37 6.84 8.01
CA THR A 483 -22.38 7.22 9.44
C THR A 483 -23.59 8.06 9.83
N ASP A 484 -24.26 8.68 8.84
CA ASP A 484 -25.56 9.33 9.03
C ASP A 484 -26.51 8.94 7.89
N GLU A 485 -27.49 8.10 8.23
CA GLU A 485 -28.51 7.63 7.30
C GLU A 485 -29.46 8.75 6.85
N LYS A 486 -29.61 9.83 7.64
CA LYS A 486 -30.53 10.92 7.30
C LYS A 486 -30.17 11.61 5.99
N LEU A 487 -28.89 11.61 5.65
CA LEU A 487 -28.40 12.18 4.40
C LEU A 487 -28.77 11.34 3.17
N ILE A 488 -29.23 10.11 3.32
CA ILE A 488 -29.57 9.23 2.18
C ILE A 488 -31.06 8.88 2.10
N LEU A 489 -31.85 9.08 3.16
CA LEU A 489 -33.26 8.67 3.23
C LEU A 489 -34.13 9.15 2.05
N ASP A 490 -33.94 10.40 1.61
CA ASP A 490 -34.75 11.01 0.54
C ASP A 490 -34.18 10.77 -0.88
N HIS A 491 -33.06 10.06 -0.99
CA HIS A 491 -32.36 9.86 -2.25
C HIS A 491 -32.67 8.48 -2.87
N VAL A 492 -32.80 8.44 -4.21
CA VAL A 492 -33.14 7.22 -4.98
C VAL A 492 -32.13 6.08 -4.79
N ILE A 493 -30.91 6.38 -4.33
CA ILE A 493 -29.87 5.38 -4.05
C ILE A 493 -30.29 4.36 -2.99
N MET A 494 -31.25 4.70 -2.11
CA MET A 494 -31.74 3.80 -1.07
C MET A 494 -32.34 2.50 -1.60
N GLU A 495 -32.87 2.50 -2.82
CA GLU A 495 -33.33 1.29 -3.50
C GLU A 495 -32.19 0.27 -3.60
N PHE A 496 -31.02 0.71 -4.11
CA PHE A 496 -29.83 -0.14 -4.18
C PHE A 496 -29.29 -0.52 -2.82
N PHE A 497 -29.33 0.40 -1.85
CA PHE A 497 -28.78 0.13 -0.53
C PHE A 497 -29.60 -0.87 0.28
N THR A 498 -30.90 -0.98 -0.02
CA THR A 498 -31.80 -1.97 0.57
C THR A 498 -31.64 -3.34 -0.12
N GLU A 499 -31.42 -3.38 -1.43
CA GLU A 499 -31.31 -4.62 -2.22
C GLU A 499 -29.92 -5.33 -2.16
N ASP A 500 -28.95 -4.78 -1.41
CA ASP A 500 -27.55 -5.23 -1.38
C ASP A 500 -26.82 -5.05 -2.74
N PRO A 501 -26.06 -3.95 -2.93
CA PRO A 501 -25.39 -3.66 -4.19
C PRO A 501 -24.01 -4.33 -4.34
N THR A 502 -23.67 -5.31 -3.48
CA THR A 502 -22.35 -5.97 -3.47
C THR A 502 -22.01 -6.59 -4.82
N ASP A 503 -22.98 -7.24 -5.47
CA ASP A 503 -22.84 -7.81 -6.81
C ASP A 503 -22.58 -6.77 -7.92
N LEU A 504 -22.90 -5.49 -7.66
CA LEU A 504 -22.66 -4.38 -8.58
C LEU A 504 -21.30 -3.71 -8.32
N GLY A 505 -20.44 -4.35 -7.52
CA GLY A 505 -19.14 -3.81 -7.11
C GLY A 505 -19.27 -2.63 -6.15
N CYS A 506 -20.21 -2.72 -5.20
CA CYS A 506 -20.44 -1.69 -4.18
C CYS A 506 -20.73 -2.32 -2.82
N SER A 507 -19.82 -2.14 -1.85
CA SER A 507 -19.99 -2.61 -0.48
C SER A 507 -20.47 -1.50 0.43
N LEU A 508 -21.34 -1.85 1.38
CA LEU A 508 -21.95 -0.91 2.31
C LEU A 508 -21.50 -1.18 3.74
N VAL A 509 -21.18 -0.11 4.46
CA VAL A 509 -20.91 -0.14 5.89
C VAL A 509 -21.83 0.85 6.59
N PHE A 510 -22.72 0.36 7.45
CA PHE A 510 -23.64 1.18 8.23
C PHE A 510 -23.16 1.31 9.67
N VAL A 511 -23.27 2.50 10.24
CA VAL A 511 -23.01 2.76 11.66
C VAL A 511 -24.32 3.11 12.36
N GLN A 512 -24.63 2.38 13.43
CA GLN A 512 -25.79 2.63 14.27
C GLN A 512 -25.42 2.51 15.76
N ASP A 513 -26.21 3.12 16.64
CA ASP A 513 -25.96 3.03 18.08
C ASP A 513 -26.44 1.70 18.68
N VAL A 514 -27.47 1.10 18.09
CA VAL A 514 -28.16 -0.10 18.61
C VAL A 514 -28.51 -1.06 17.48
N LEU A 515 -28.46 -2.36 17.77
CA LEU A 515 -28.81 -3.45 16.84
C LEU A 515 -30.18 -3.29 16.18
N SER A 516 -31.19 -2.80 16.90
CA SER A 516 -32.55 -2.63 16.39
C SER A 516 -32.69 -1.56 15.30
N SER A 517 -31.69 -0.70 15.14
CA SER A 517 -31.66 0.34 14.11
C SER A 517 -30.99 -0.11 12.81
N LEU A 518 -30.37 -1.30 12.79
CA LEU A 518 -29.79 -1.86 11.58
C LEU A 518 -30.89 -2.39 10.65
N SER A 519 -30.70 -2.22 9.35
CA SER A 519 -31.58 -2.76 8.31
C SER A 519 -31.48 -4.29 8.21
N GLU A 520 -32.57 -4.93 7.76
CA GLU A 520 -32.68 -6.40 7.68
C GLU A 520 -31.70 -7.05 6.67
N ASN A 521 -31.17 -6.27 5.73
CA ASN A 521 -30.26 -6.76 4.69
C ASN A 521 -28.79 -6.85 5.13
N ILE A 522 -28.47 -6.44 6.35
CA ILE A 522 -27.10 -6.52 6.89
C ILE A 522 -26.75 -7.98 7.20
N LYS A 523 -25.64 -8.44 6.62
CA LYS A 523 -25.19 -9.83 6.75
C LYS A 523 -24.11 -10.02 7.81
N THR A 524 -23.31 -8.98 8.07
CA THR A 524 -22.23 -9.04 9.06
C THR A 524 -22.42 -7.94 10.08
N ILE A 525 -22.38 -8.29 11.37
CA ILE A 525 -22.66 -7.36 12.49
C ILE A 525 -21.49 -7.38 13.46
N ILE A 526 -20.91 -6.20 13.67
CA ILE A 526 -19.77 -5.96 14.56
C ILE A 526 -20.24 -5.03 15.67
N ASN A 527 -20.12 -5.48 16.93
CA ASN A 527 -20.55 -4.73 18.10
C ASN A 527 -19.33 -4.31 18.93
N ILE A 528 -19.12 -3.00 19.05
CA ILE A 528 -18.08 -2.37 19.86
C ILE A 528 -18.64 -2.16 21.27
N LYS A 529 -18.25 -3.03 22.20
CA LYS A 529 -18.78 -3.06 23.57
C LYS A 529 -18.20 -1.95 24.42
N ASP A 530 -16.87 -1.86 24.45
CA ASP A 530 -16.14 -0.85 25.19
C ASP A 530 -14.87 -0.42 24.42
N ARG A 531 -13.99 0.34 25.07
CA ARG A 531 -12.78 0.84 24.44
C ARG A 531 -11.88 -0.29 23.94
N ASN A 532 -11.79 -1.40 24.64
CA ASN A 532 -10.80 -2.45 24.36
C ASN A 532 -11.42 -3.71 23.76
N THR A 533 -12.73 -3.90 23.87
CA THR A 533 -13.41 -5.15 23.47
C THR A 533 -14.49 -4.90 22.42
N GLY A 534 -14.43 -5.71 21.36
CA GLY A 534 -15.43 -5.84 20.32
C GLY A 534 -15.94 -7.27 20.25
N GLN A 535 -17.08 -7.45 19.59
CA GLN A 535 -17.68 -8.75 19.34
C GLN A 535 -18.18 -8.84 17.91
N LEU A 536 -17.76 -9.88 17.19
CA LEU A 536 -18.32 -10.26 15.90
C LEU A 536 -19.56 -11.10 16.17
N VAL A 537 -20.72 -10.45 16.15
CA VAL A 537 -22.01 -11.06 16.48
C VAL A 537 -22.42 -12.00 15.36
N MET A 538 -22.38 -11.52 14.13
CA MET A 538 -22.82 -12.23 12.93
C MET A 538 -21.83 -12.03 11.80
N GLU A 539 -21.59 -13.07 11.00
CA GLU A 539 -20.75 -13.06 9.82
C GLU A 539 -21.49 -13.77 8.69
N GLU A 540 -21.70 -13.09 7.56
CA GLU A 540 -22.38 -13.67 6.38
C GLU A 540 -23.74 -14.32 6.67
N GLY A 541 -24.50 -13.73 7.60
CA GLY A 541 -25.81 -14.23 8.06
C GLY A 541 -25.74 -15.37 9.08
N GLN A 542 -24.54 -15.81 9.48
CA GLN A 542 -24.34 -16.86 10.48
C GLN A 542 -23.92 -16.26 11.83
N LEU A 543 -24.52 -16.75 12.91
CA LEU A 543 -24.15 -16.36 14.27
C LEU A 543 -22.73 -16.89 14.59
N ARG A 544 -21.84 -16.00 15.04
CA ARG A 544 -20.45 -16.34 15.39
C ARG A 544 -20.13 -16.07 16.87
N GLU A 545 -20.60 -14.95 17.42
CA GLU A 545 -20.35 -14.51 18.81
C GLU A 545 -18.88 -14.54 19.24
N ILE A 546 -17.96 -14.10 18.37
CA ILE A 546 -16.52 -14.10 18.67
C ILE A 546 -16.12 -12.77 19.32
N ASP A 547 -15.62 -12.82 20.55
CA ASP A 547 -15.05 -11.66 21.24
C ASP A 547 -13.60 -11.41 20.79
N PHE A 548 -13.22 -10.14 20.68
CA PHE A 548 -11.87 -9.73 20.28
C PHE A 548 -11.44 -8.43 20.95
N ALA A 549 -10.13 -8.28 21.11
CA ALA A 549 -9.49 -7.04 21.53
C ALA A 549 -9.34 -6.09 20.34
N LEU A 550 -9.82 -4.85 20.49
CA LEU A 550 -9.81 -3.83 19.45
C LEU A 550 -8.40 -3.32 19.17
N ASP A 551 -8.12 -3.05 17.90
CA ASP A 551 -6.93 -2.30 17.53
C ASP A 551 -7.16 -0.79 17.76
N HIS A 552 -6.10 -0.06 18.08
CA HIS A 552 -6.14 1.39 18.26
C HIS A 552 -4.99 2.06 17.51
N PHE A 553 -5.16 3.34 17.22
CA PHE A 553 -4.02 4.15 16.80
C PHE A 553 -3.03 4.33 17.98
N PRO A 554 -1.71 4.25 17.74
CA PRO A 554 -0.72 4.53 18.76
C PRO A 554 -0.89 5.93 19.37
N VAL A 555 -0.44 6.12 20.62
CA VAL A 555 -0.57 7.42 21.30
C VAL A 555 0.23 8.49 20.55
N GLY A 556 -0.44 9.56 20.14
CA GLY A 556 0.19 10.65 19.37
C GLY A 556 0.37 10.35 17.88
N TYR A 557 -0.25 9.28 17.37
CA TYR A 557 -0.22 8.93 15.96
C TYR A 557 -0.88 10.00 15.08
N ASP A 558 -0.15 10.49 14.08
CA ASP A 558 -0.70 11.35 13.05
C ASP A 558 -1.34 10.50 11.95
N LYS A 559 -2.66 10.63 11.81
CA LYS A 559 -3.49 9.92 10.82
C LYS A 559 -3.10 10.25 9.38
N GLU A 560 -2.46 11.39 9.15
CA GLU A 560 -1.99 11.76 7.81
C GLU A 560 -0.71 11.02 7.40
N THR A 561 0.03 10.41 8.33
CA THR A 561 1.34 9.79 8.05
C THR A 561 1.27 8.77 6.92
N LEU A 562 0.47 7.72 7.09
CA LEU A 562 0.30 6.65 6.09
C LEU A 562 -0.25 7.21 4.77
N VAL A 563 -1.28 8.05 4.88
CA VAL A 563 -1.98 8.56 3.71
C VAL A 563 -1.09 9.47 2.86
N ARG A 564 -0.26 10.32 3.48
CA ARG A 564 0.67 11.19 2.77
C ARG A 564 1.78 10.41 2.05
N ARG A 565 2.12 9.21 2.53
CA ARG A 565 3.03 8.30 1.81
C ARG A 565 2.39 7.65 0.59
N LEU A 566 1.09 7.35 0.68
CA LEU A 566 0.31 6.77 -0.43
C LEU A 566 -0.15 7.79 -1.46
N ALA A 567 -0.43 9.03 -1.06
CA ALA A 567 -0.93 10.12 -1.91
C ALA A 567 -0.14 10.35 -3.21
N PRO A 568 1.21 10.40 -3.19
CA PRO A 568 1.98 10.64 -4.41
C PRO A 568 2.10 9.41 -5.31
N LEU A 569 1.86 8.19 -4.80
CA LEU A 569 2.10 6.96 -5.56
C LEU A 569 1.21 6.88 -6.79
N ASN A 570 1.84 6.79 -7.96
CA ASN A 570 1.17 6.58 -9.23
C ASN A 570 1.21 5.09 -9.58
N HIS A 571 0.10 4.39 -9.36
CA HIS A 571 0.03 2.97 -9.67
C HIS A 571 -0.17 2.75 -11.17
N LEU A 572 0.88 2.28 -11.83
CA LEU A 572 0.91 1.98 -13.26
C LEU A 572 0.23 0.64 -13.56
N GLN A 573 -0.97 0.69 -14.16
CA GLN A 573 -1.70 -0.53 -14.55
C GLN A 573 -1.11 -1.25 -15.76
N ASN A 574 -0.51 -0.52 -16.71
CA ASN A 574 -0.05 -1.05 -17.99
C ASN A 574 1.28 -0.40 -18.42
N LEU A 575 2.28 -1.20 -18.78
CA LEU A 575 3.57 -0.76 -19.36
C LEU A 575 3.47 -0.26 -20.81
N LYS A 576 2.27 -0.04 -21.34
CA LYS A 576 2.11 0.47 -22.71
C LYS A 576 2.02 1.99 -22.67
N SER A 577 2.62 2.65 -23.65
CA SER A 577 2.43 4.05 -23.97
C SER A 577 0.96 4.32 -24.31
N SER A 578 0.13 4.38 -23.27
CA SER A 578 -1.26 4.79 -23.31
C SER A 578 -1.34 6.30 -23.31
N ILE A 579 -2.35 6.83 -23.99
CA ILE A 579 -2.76 8.23 -23.82
C ILE A 579 -3.02 8.42 -22.31
N PRO A 580 -2.38 9.40 -21.65
CA PRO A 580 -2.65 9.68 -20.24
C PRO A 580 -4.14 9.96 -20.01
N GLU A 581 -4.72 9.47 -18.92
CA GLU A 581 -6.14 9.69 -18.61
C GLU A 581 -6.45 11.17 -18.37
N THR A 582 -5.54 11.87 -17.70
CA THR A 582 -5.55 13.31 -17.54
C THR A 582 -4.11 13.85 -17.65
N VAL A 583 -3.99 15.11 -18.06
CA VAL A 583 -2.73 15.85 -18.02
C VAL A 583 -3.05 17.27 -17.59
N THR A 584 -2.33 17.78 -16.60
CA THR A 584 -2.51 19.18 -16.21
C THR A 584 -1.90 20.12 -17.25
N PHE A 585 -2.36 21.36 -17.31
CA PHE A 585 -1.84 22.32 -18.27
C PHE A 585 -0.34 22.59 -18.08
N MET A 586 0.17 22.60 -16.85
CA MET A 586 1.60 22.83 -16.56
C MET A 586 2.46 21.62 -16.98
N GLU A 587 2.02 20.40 -16.69
CA GLU A 587 2.68 19.16 -17.14
C GLU A 587 2.75 19.07 -18.66
N MET A 588 1.70 19.51 -19.38
CA MET A 588 1.71 19.55 -20.85
C MET A 588 2.85 20.42 -21.42
N TYR A 589 3.29 21.44 -20.67
CA TYR A 589 4.42 22.29 -21.02
C TYR A 589 5.75 21.86 -20.39
N GLY A 590 5.75 20.80 -19.57
CA GLY A 590 6.91 20.38 -18.79
C GLY A 590 7.37 21.45 -17.79
N ALA A 591 6.43 22.19 -17.21
CA ALA A 591 6.68 23.29 -16.29
C ALA A 591 6.23 22.93 -14.87
N GLU A 592 7.05 23.21 -13.86
CA GLU A 592 6.69 23.05 -12.44
C GLU A 592 6.22 24.39 -11.85
N THR A 593 6.80 25.48 -12.33
CA THR A 593 6.51 26.87 -11.93
C THR A 593 6.00 27.70 -13.12
N PHE A 594 5.45 28.88 -12.84
CA PHE A 594 4.99 29.78 -13.90
C PHE A 594 6.16 30.32 -14.74
N GLU A 595 7.30 30.55 -14.10
CA GLU A 595 8.53 31.04 -14.73
C GLU A 595 9.03 30.07 -15.82
N ASP A 596 8.87 28.76 -15.60
CA ASP A 596 9.28 27.70 -16.54
C ASP A 596 8.53 27.75 -17.87
N LEU A 597 7.32 28.33 -17.89
CA LEU A 597 6.56 28.53 -19.12
C LEU A 597 7.29 29.48 -20.09
N GLY A 598 8.14 30.38 -19.58
CA GLY A 598 8.98 31.27 -20.40
C GLY A 598 8.18 32.17 -21.35
N VAL A 599 7.03 32.68 -20.91
CA VAL A 599 6.04 33.41 -21.75
C VAL A 599 6.69 34.53 -22.59
N VAL A 600 7.53 35.37 -21.99
CA VAL A 600 8.19 36.49 -22.69
C VAL A 600 9.12 35.98 -23.80
N SER A 601 9.93 34.97 -23.49
CA SER A 601 10.82 34.30 -24.46
C SER A 601 10.02 33.64 -25.60
N ARG A 602 8.85 33.06 -25.30
CA ARG A 602 7.95 32.51 -26.33
C ARG A 602 7.41 33.61 -27.23
N TRP A 603 6.93 34.73 -26.69
CA TRP A 603 6.40 35.85 -27.47
C TRP A 603 7.43 36.47 -28.42
N GLU A 604 8.70 36.51 -28.02
CA GLU A 604 9.79 36.98 -28.87
C GLU A 604 10.10 36.01 -30.02
N LYS A 605 10.11 34.69 -29.72
CA LYS A 605 10.47 33.65 -30.70
C LYS A 605 9.34 33.30 -31.67
N HIS A 606 8.09 33.34 -31.21
CA HIS A 606 6.96 32.89 -32.01
C HIS A 606 6.58 33.90 -33.10
N ALA A 607 6.27 33.34 -34.27
CA ALA A 607 5.94 34.09 -35.48
C ALA A 607 4.61 33.58 -36.04
N PRO A 608 3.47 34.22 -35.72
CA PRO A 608 2.15 33.75 -36.11
C PRO A 608 1.96 33.66 -37.63
N TYR A 609 2.66 34.51 -38.39
CA TYR A 609 2.69 34.45 -39.86
C TYR A 609 3.38 33.19 -40.44
N LYS A 610 4.07 32.39 -39.60
CA LYS A 610 4.67 31.10 -39.98
C LYS A 610 3.83 29.93 -39.45
N SER A 611 3.40 30.00 -38.20
CA SER A 611 2.67 28.92 -37.53
C SER A 611 1.84 29.46 -36.38
N LEU A 612 0.64 28.91 -36.23
CA LEU A 612 -0.24 29.11 -35.06
C LEU A 612 -0.36 27.80 -34.26
N ALA A 613 0.65 26.92 -34.35
CA ALA A 613 0.68 25.66 -33.62
C ALA A 613 0.83 25.91 -32.12
N VAL A 614 -0.09 25.37 -31.34
CA VAL A 614 0.00 25.34 -29.88
C VAL A 614 -0.38 23.97 -29.33
N PRO A 615 0.19 23.55 -28.20
CA PRO A 615 -0.13 22.26 -27.60
C PRO A 615 -1.56 22.24 -27.06
N LEU A 616 -2.23 21.10 -27.22
CA LEU A 616 -3.62 20.87 -26.81
C LEU A 616 -3.76 19.66 -25.87
N GLY A 617 -2.86 18.68 -25.96
CA GLY A 617 -2.89 17.49 -25.11
C GLY A 617 -1.78 16.50 -25.49
N LEU A 618 -1.89 15.25 -25.04
CA LEU A 618 -0.91 14.20 -25.26
C LEU A 618 -1.52 13.01 -26.02
N ARG A 619 -0.76 12.41 -26.94
CA ARG A 619 -1.00 11.08 -27.52
C ARG A 619 -0.24 9.97 -26.79
N GLY A 620 0.70 10.35 -25.94
CA GLY A 620 1.52 9.51 -25.06
C GLY A 620 2.42 10.41 -24.20
N LYS A 621 3.15 9.85 -23.21
CA LYS A 621 3.95 10.60 -22.21
C LYS A 621 4.85 11.70 -22.83
N GLU A 622 5.41 11.46 -24.01
CA GLU A 622 6.30 12.39 -24.72
C GLU A 622 5.74 12.89 -26.08
N ASP A 623 4.52 12.50 -26.45
CA ASP A 623 3.93 12.85 -27.76
C ASP A 623 2.85 13.93 -27.60
N ILE A 624 3.25 15.19 -27.77
CA ILE A 624 2.35 16.35 -27.65
C ILE A 624 1.52 16.53 -28.93
N VAL A 625 0.20 16.63 -28.75
CA VAL A 625 -0.74 17.00 -29.80
C VAL A 625 -0.78 18.51 -29.95
N TYR A 626 -0.43 18.99 -31.14
CA TYR A 626 -0.54 20.41 -31.50
C TYR A 626 -1.78 20.68 -32.33
N LEU A 627 -2.49 21.76 -32.02
CA LEU A 627 -3.51 22.35 -32.88
C LEU A 627 -2.94 23.59 -33.56
N ASN A 628 -2.95 23.61 -34.89
CA ASN A 628 -2.42 24.70 -35.70
C ASN A 628 -3.47 25.24 -36.67
N LEU A 629 -4.18 26.29 -36.26
CA LEU A 629 -5.20 26.94 -37.09
C LEU A 629 -4.62 27.92 -38.14
N HIS A 630 -3.35 27.78 -38.50
CA HIS A 630 -2.79 28.49 -39.65
C HIS A 630 -3.38 27.93 -40.95
N GLU A 631 -3.64 28.81 -41.93
CA GLU A 631 -4.14 28.45 -43.28
C GLU A 631 -3.33 27.38 -44.04
N LYS A 632 -2.07 27.17 -43.64
CA LYS A 632 -1.12 26.23 -44.25
C LYS A 632 -1.03 24.90 -43.52
N ALA A 633 -1.74 24.76 -42.40
CA ALA A 633 -1.71 23.60 -41.53
C ALA A 633 -3.12 22.98 -41.42
N HIS A 634 -3.78 23.08 -40.25
CA HIS A 634 -5.12 22.51 -40.07
C HIS A 634 -6.24 23.41 -40.63
N GLY A 635 -5.92 24.64 -41.03
CA GLY A 635 -6.85 25.59 -41.62
C GLY A 635 -7.39 26.62 -40.61
N PRO A 636 -7.98 27.73 -41.08
CA PRO A 636 -8.31 28.90 -40.27
C PRO A 636 -9.56 28.74 -39.38
N HIS A 637 -10.30 27.64 -39.52
CA HIS A 637 -11.57 27.42 -38.82
C HIS A 637 -11.61 26.00 -38.26
N GLY A 638 -12.21 25.83 -37.08
CA GLY A 638 -12.39 24.55 -36.41
C GLY A 638 -13.78 24.39 -35.81
N LEU A 639 -14.24 23.15 -35.68
CA LEU A 639 -15.47 22.78 -34.97
C LEU A 639 -15.11 21.78 -33.88
N VAL A 640 -15.52 22.07 -32.65
CA VAL A 640 -15.39 21.15 -31.51
C VAL A 640 -16.77 20.60 -31.18
N ALA A 641 -16.90 19.27 -31.13
CA ALA A 641 -18.15 18.57 -30.85
C ALA A 641 -17.93 17.50 -29.77
N GLY A 642 -18.89 17.39 -28.85
CA GLY A 642 -18.87 16.42 -27.76
C GLY A 642 -20.19 16.49 -26.97
N THR A 643 -20.56 15.40 -26.31
CA THR A 643 -21.72 15.35 -25.41
C THR A 643 -21.45 16.16 -24.13
N THR A 644 -22.48 16.52 -23.38
CA THR A 644 -22.31 17.15 -22.06
C THR A 644 -21.43 16.26 -21.17
N GLY A 645 -20.44 16.85 -20.49
CA GLY A 645 -19.47 16.11 -19.66
C GLY A 645 -18.25 15.57 -20.40
N SER A 646 -18.19 15.66 -21.74
CA SER A 646 -17.04 15.19 -22.54
C SER A 646 -15.78 16.07 -22.48
N GLY A 647 -15.81 17.19 -21.74
CA GLY A 647 -14.68 18.12 -21.65
C GLY A 647 -14.57 19.15 -22.77
N LYS A 648 -15.60 19.34 -23.62
CA LYS A 648 -15.63 20.34 -24.71
C LYS A 648 -15.15 21.73 -24.28
N SER A 649 -15.74 22.27 -23.21
CA SER A 649 -15.39 23.62 -22.72
C SER A 649 -13.97 23.66 -22.14
N GLU A 650 -13.51 22.58 -21.50
CA GLU A 650 -12.14 22.46 -20.96
C GLU A 650 -11.08 22.49 -22.08
N VAL A 651 -11.36 21.81 -23.20
CA VAL A 651 -10.50 21.82 -24.39
C VAL A 651 -10.43 23.23 -24.99
N ILE A 652 -11.55 23.95 -25.07
CA ILE A 652 -11.60 25.33 -25.56
C ILE A 652 -10.78 26.26 -24.64
N GLN A 653 -10.94 26.13 -23.33
CA GLN A 653 -10.20 26.92 -22.34
C GLN A 653 -8.69 26.66 -22.42
N SER A 654 -8.30 25.38 -22.49
CA SER A 654 -6.91 24.96 -22.66
C SER A 654 -6.29 25.54 -23.94
N TYR A 655 -7.06 25.55 -25.04
CA TYR A 655 -6.62 26.13 -26.30
C TYR A 655 -6.40 27.65 -26.23
N ILE A 656 -7.31 28.39 -25.57
CA ILE A 656 -7.18 29.84 -25.36
C ILE A 656 -5.91 30.15 -24.56
N LEU A 657 -5.68 29.43 -23.45
CA LEU A 657 -4.48 29.57 -22.63
C LEU A 657 -3.21 29.27 -23.41
N SER A 658 -3.21 28.17 -24.17
CA SER A 658 -2.10 27.79 -25.03
C SER A 658 -1.77 28.86 -26.08
N LEU A 659 -2.76 29.51 -26.69
CA LEU A 659 -2.53 30.64 -27.58
C LEU A 659 -1.96 31.86 -26.85
N ALA A 660 -2.48 32.20 -25.66
CA ALA A 660 -2.03 33.34 -24.88
C ALA A 660 -0.57 33.22 -24.40
N ILE A 661 -0.15 32.01 -24.04
CA ILE A 661 1.23 31.73 -23.59
C ILE A 661 2.22 31.76 -24.75
N ASN A 662 1.84 31.26 -25.93
CA ASN A 662 2.77 31.19 -27.06
C ASN A 662 2.82 32.48 -27.89
N PHE A 663 1.78 33.32 -27.89
CA PHE A 663 1.70 34.50 -28.74
C PHE A 663 1.38 35.78 -27.97
N HIS A 664 1.99 36.90 -28.38
CA HIS A 664 1.75 38.21 -27.78
C HIS A 664 0.31 38.71 -28.09
N PRO A 665 -0.30 39.58 -27.26
CA PRO A 665 -1.59 40.23 -27.60
C PRO A 665 -1.62 41.02 -28.92
N HIS A 666 -0.44 41.40 -29.43
CA HIS A 666 -0.28 42.07 -30.72
C HIS A 666 -0.34 41.09 -31.90
N ASP A 667 -0.13 39.81 -31.61
CA ASP A 667 -0.05 38.72 -32.56
C ASP A 667 -1.40 37.96 -32.66
N VAL A 668 -2.05 37.74 -31.52
CA VAL A 668 -3.32 37.00 -31.38
C VAL A 668 -4.25 37.73 -30.43
N ALA A 669 -5.54 37.78 -30.76
CA ALA A 669 -6.58 38.38 -29.94
C ALA A 669 -7.88 37.56 -29.97
N PHE A 670 -8.66 37.61 -28.90
CA PHE A 670 -9.87 36.80 -28.70
C PHE A 670 -11.13 37.65 -28.66
N LEU A 671 -12.19 37.14 -29.28
CA LEU A 671 -13.57 37.57 -29.05
C LEU A 671 -14.38 36.33 -28.66
N LEU A 672 -14.85 36.31 -27.41
CA LEU A 672 -15.57 35.16 -26.85
C LEU A 672 -17.08 35.36 -26.96
N ILE A 673 -17.80 34.33 -27.40
CA ILE A 673 -19.25 34.31 -27.51
C ILE A 673 -19.79 33.24 -26.57
N ASP A 674 -20.50 33.66 -25.52
CA ASP A 674 -21.07 32.81 -24.49
C ASP A 674 -22.58 33.02 -24.44
N TYR A 675 -23.31 32.15 -25.14
CA TYR A 675 -24.76 32.30 -25.33
C TYR A 675 -25.56 32.18 -24.03
N LYS A 676 -25.16 31.28 -23.12
CA LYS A 676 -25.89 30.98 -21.87
C LYS A 676 -25.38 31.73 -20.64
N GLY A 677 -24.33 32.56 -20.80
CA GLY A 677 -23.66 33.20 -19.66
C GLY A 677 -22.91 32.20 -18.79
N GLY A 678 -22.48 31.09 -19.39
CA GLY A 678 -21.82 29.95 -18.76
C GLY A 678 -20.36 30.23 -18.41
N GLY A 679 -20.06 31.31 -17.69
CA GLY A 679 -18.81 31.52 -16.93
C GLY A 679 -17.47 31.54 -17.66
N MET A 680 -17.35 30.97 -18.87
CA MET A 680 -16.10 30.75 -19.59
C MET A 680 -15.43 32.08 -19.93
N ALA A 681 -16.23 33.06 -20.36
CA ALA A 681 -15.75 34.40 -20.67
C ALA A 681 -15.12 35.11 -19.46
N ASN A 682 -15.67 34.90 -18.26
CA ASN A 682 -15.19 35.55 -17.04
C ASN A 682 -13.81 35.04 -16.59
N LEU A 683 -13.45 33.80 -16.95
CA LEU A 683 -12.14 33.22 -16.63
C LEU A 683 -11.00 33.99 -17.31
N PHE A 684 -11.28 34.64 -18.42
CA PHE A 684 -10.28 35.31 -19.26
C PHE A 684 -10.38 36.84 -19.24
N LYS A 685 -11.23 37.41 -18.38
CA LYS A 685 -11.55 38.85 -18.37
C LYS A 685 -10.32 39.76 -18.26
N ASP A 686 -9.29 39.28 -17.56
CA ASP A 686 -8.06 40.04 -17.28
C ASP A 686 -6.93 39.71 -18.28
N LEU A 687 -7.18 38.82 -19.27
CA LEU A 687 -6.20 38.54 -20.31
C LEU A 687 -6.08 39.73 -21.27
N PRO A 688 -4.86 40.22 -21.56
CA PRO A 688 -4.65 41.33 -22.49
C PRO A 688 -5.03 40.96 -23.94
N HIS A 689 -5.10 39.67 -24.26
CA HIS A 689 -5.54 39.16 -25.56
C HIS A 689 -7.05 39.28 -25.76
N LEU A 690 -7.84 39.43 -24.69
CA LEU A 690 -9.31 39.47 -24.79
C LEU A 690 -9.79 40.86 -25.20
N LEU A 691 -10.35 40.98 -26.41
CA LEU A 691 -10.91 42.25 -26.89
C LEU A 691 -12.32 42.51 -26.36
N GLY A 692 -13.05 41.45 -26.05
CA GLY A 692 -14.40 41.55 -25.54
C GLY A 692 -15.11 40.21 -25.47
N THR A 693 -16.24 40.24 -24.78
CA THR A 693 -17.10 39.07 -24.55
C THR A 693 -18.52 39.42 -24.95
N ILE A 694 -19.16 38.51 -25.66
CA ILE A 694 -20.53 38.64 -26.12
C ILE A 694 -21.35 37.63 -25.32
N THR A 695 -22.06 38.11 -24.31
CA THR A 695 -22.86 37.30 -23.39
C THR A 695 -24.34 37.64 -23.52
N ASN A 696 -25.22 36.68 -23.27
CA ASN A 696 -26.67 36.91 -23.16
C ASN A 696 -27.23 37.68 -24.37
N LEU A 697 -27.02 37.08 -25.56
CA LEU A 697 -27.32 37.65 -26.87
C LEU A 697 -28.82 37.95 -27.04
N ASP A 698 -29.25 39.13 -26.61
CA ASP A 698 -30.47 39.75 -27.13
C ASP A 698 -30.20 40.29 -28.56
N GLY A 699 -31.27 40.49 -29.35
CA GLY A 699 -31.13 40.90 -30.76
C GLY A 699 -30.33 42.21 -30.96
N ALA A 700 -30.31 43.12 -29.96
CA ALA A 700 -29.61 44.39 -30.04
C ALA A 700 -28.10 44.28 -29.71
N GLN A 701 -27.71 43.40 -28.78
CA GLN A 701 -26.33 43.03 -28.47
C GLN A 701 -25.68 42.34 -29.68
N SER A 702 -26.38 41.37 -30.29
CA SER A 702 -25.94 40.64 -31.49
C SER A 702 -25.60 41.58 -32.65
N MET A 703 -26.49 42.53 -32.94
CA MET A 703 -26.30 43.48 -34.04
C MET A 703 -25.15 44.46 -33.78
N ARG A 704 -24.98 44.92 -32.54
CA ARG A 704 -23.84 45.77 -32.17
C ARG A 704 -22.50 45.05 -32.35
N ALA A 705 -22.43 43.78 -31.94
CA ALA A 705 -21.24 42.96 -32.15
C ALA A 705 -20.89 42.83 -33.64
N LEU A 706 -21.88 42.55 -34.50
CA LEU A 706 -21.66 42.48 -35.94
C LEU A 706 -21.19 43.79 -36.56
N VAL A 707 -21.72 44.94 -36.11
CA VAL A 707 -21.27 46.25 -36.58
C VAL A 707 -19.80 46.47 -36.23
N SER A 708 -19.39 46.12 -35.00
CA SER A 708 -18.00 46.23 -34.56
C SER A 708 -17.06 45.32 -35.37
N ILE A 709 -17.44 44.05 -35.60
CA ILE A 709 -16.66 43.13 -36.42
C ILE A 709 -16.53 43.66 -37.85
N ASN A 710 -17.61 44.15 -38.45
CA ASN A 710 -17.59 44.73 -39.79
C ASN A 710 -16.72 46.00 -39.89
N ALA A 711 -16.71 46.83 -38.85
CA ALA A 711 -15.84 48.00 -38.77
C ALA A 711 -14.36 47.57 -38.73
N GLU A 712 -14.04 46.54 -37.96
CA GLU A 712 -12.69 45.97 -37.89
C GLU A 712 -12.25 45.37 -39.23
N LEU A 713 -13.11 44.63 -39.94
CA LEU A 713 -12.79 44.15 -41.30
C LEU A 713 -12.46 45.29 -42.26
N LYS A 714 -13.25 46.37 -42.25
CA LYS A 714 -13.00 47.56 -43.09
C LYS A 714 -11.70 48.25 -42.70
N ARG A 715 -11.35 48.32 -41.42
CA ARG A 715 -10.06 48.83 -40.94
C ARG A 715 -8.92 47.99 -41.48
N ARG A 716 -9.00 46.65 -41.38
CA ARG A 716 -7.98 45.72 -41.92
C ARG A 716 -7.78 45.90 -43.41
N GLN A 717 -8.85 45.97 -44.19
CA GLN A 717 -8.78 46.20 -45.64
C GLN A 717 -8.07 47.50 -46.01
N ARG A 718 -8.31 48.58 -45.26
CA ARG A 718 -7.61 49.87 -45.46
C ARG A 718 -6.13 49.77 -45.15
N LEU A 719 -5.75 49.13 -44.05
CA LEU A 719 -4.34 48.91 -43.69
C LEU A 719 -3.64 48.05 -44.74
N PHE A 720 -4.29 46.99 -45.20
CA PHE A 720 -3.77 46.11 -46.25
C PHE A 720 -3.51 46.86 -47.56
N ALA A 721 -4.47 47.69 -47.99
CA ALA A 721 -4.30 48.54 -49.16
C ALA A 721 -3.20 49.60 -48.98
N THR A 722 -3.09 50.20 -47.79
CA THR A 722 -2.07 51.24 -47.50
C THR A 722 -0.65 50.68 -47.50
N HIS A 723 -0.50 49.43 -47.05
CA HIS A 723 0.80 48.78 -46.92
C HIS A 723 1.11 47.76 -48.02
N ASP A 724 0.33 47.76 -49.11
CA ASP A 724 0.49 46.87 -50.28
C ASP A 724 0.67 45.40 -49.89
N VAL A 725 -0.27 44.89 -49.10
CA VAL A 725 -0.34 43.49 -48.69
C VAL A 725 -1.75 42.95 -48.93
N ASN A 726 -1.84 41.66 -49.26
CA ASN A 726 -3.13 41.02 -49.56
C ASN A 726 -3.57 40.03 -48.48
N HIS A 727 -2.74 39.81 -47.46
CA HIS A 727 -2.96 38.80 -46.42
C HIS A 727 -2.41 39.27 -45.07
N ILE A 728 -3.08 38.91 -43.97
CA ILE A 728 -2.67 39.28 -42.61
C ILE A 728 -1.25 38.79 -42.27
N ASN A 729 -0.88 37.59 -42.73
CA ASN A 729 0.45 37.03 -42.54
C ASN A 729 1.56 37.92 -43.13
N GLN A 730 1.30 38.58 -44.27
CA GLN A 730 2.26 39.51 -44.86
C GLN A 730 2.36 40.78 -44.02
N TYR A 731 1.23 41.30 -43.54
CA TYR A 731 1.20 42.47 -42.66
C TYR A 731 1.95 42.21 -41.34
N GLN A 732 1.69 41.08 -40.68
CA GLN A 732 2.37 40.72 -39.44
C GLN A 732 3.87 40.50 -39.63
N LYS A 733 4.29 39.97 -40.79
CA LYS A 733 5.71 39.88 -41.13
C LYS A 733 6.34 41.27 -41.23
N LYS A 734 5.69 42.23 -41.88
CA LYS A 734 6.13 43.63 -41.93
C LYS A 734 6.22 44.25 -40.53
N TYR A 735 5.24 43.98 -39.65
CA TYR A 735 5.26 44.46 -38.27
C TYR A 735 6.43 43.90 -37.47
N LYS A 736 6.68 42.59 -37.54
CA LYS A 736 7.83 41.94 -36.88
C LYS A 736 9.18 42.41 -37.41
N LEU A 737 9.25 42.85 -38.68
CA LEU A 737 10.45 43.48 -39.27
C LEU A 737 10.59 44.97 -38.95
N GLY A 738 9.61 45.59 -38.28
CA GLY A 738 9.60 47.01 -37.96
C GLY A 738 9.26 47.92 -39.15
N GLU A 739 8.76 47.37 -40.27
CA GLU A 739 8.37 48.14 -41.47
C GLU A 739 7.03 48.86 -41.29
N VAL A 740 6.20 48.41 -40.34
CA VAL A 740 4.94 49.06 -39.94
C VAL A 740 4.87 49.15 -38.41
N SER A 741 4.24 50.21 -37.91
CA SER A 741 4.20 50.51 -36.47
C SER A 741 2.96 49.99 -35.73
N GLU A 742 1.85 49.78 -36.44
CA GLU A 742 0.58 49.38 -35.85
C GLU A 742 0.43 47.85 -35.88
N PRO A 743 0.25 47.16 -34.73
CA PRO A 743 0.04 45.73 -34.70
C PRO A 743 -1.35 45.35 -35.22
N LEU A 744 -1.44 44.18 -35.86
CA LEU A 744 -2.71 43.63 -36.34
C LEU A 744 -2.80 42.14 -35.96
N PRO A 745 -3.47 41.81 -34.84
CA PRO A 745 -3.54 40.43 -34.37
C PRO A 745 -4.49 39.56 -35.21
N HIS A 746 -4.19 38.27 -35.26
CA HIS A 746 -5.14 37.25 -35.68
C HIS A 746 -6.31 37.25 -34.71
N LEU A 747 -7.52 37.44 -35.23
CA LEU A 747 -8.72 37.53 -34.41
C LEU A 747 -9.41 36.16 -34.35
N PHE A 748 -9.37 35.53 -33.18
CA PHE A 748 -10.04 34.27 -32.91
C PHE A 748 -11.45 34.54 -32.36
N LEU A 749 -12.45 34.14 -33.13
CA LEU A 749 -13.86 34.14 -32.72
C LEU A 749 -14.19 32.78 -32.12
N ILE A 750 -14.42 32.72 -30.81
CA ILE A 750 -14.64 31.46 -30.10
C ILE A 750 -16.05 31.48 -29.52
N SER A 751 -16.90 30.55 -29.99
CA SER A 751 -18.27 30.40 -29.52
C SER A 751 -18.43 29.08 -28.80
N ASP A 752 -18.81 29.13 -27.53
CA ASP A 752 -19.38 27.95 -26.86
C ASP A 752 -20.87 27.83 -27.25
N GLU A 753 -21.42 26.62 -27.14
CA GLU A 753 -22.82 26.29 -27.44
C GLU A 753 -23.30 26.75 -28.84
N PHE A 754 -22.45 26.58 -29.85
CA PHE A 754 -22.72 26.95 -31.24
C PHE A 754 -24.05 26.40 -31.80
N ALA A 755 -24.46 25.19 -31.38
CA ALA A 755 -25.71 24.58 -31.82
C ALA A 755 -26.96 25.35 -31.35
N GLU A 756 -26.92 25.87 -30.12
CA GLU A 756 -28.02 26.67 -29.56
C GLU A 756 -28.05 28.07 -30.17
N LEU A 757 -26.88 28.66 -30.37
CA LEU A 757 -26.73 29.95 -31.06
C LEU A 757 -27.34 29.89 -32.47
N LYS A 758 -27.08 28.80 -33.21
CA LYS A 758 -27.66 28.58 -34.55
C LYS A 758 -29.17 28.47 -34.55
N THR A 759 -29.75 27.87 -33.51
CA THR A 759 -31.19 27.67 -33.40
C THR A 759 -31.90 28.96 -33.02
N ASN A 760 -31.33 29.74 -32.10
CA ASN A 760 -31.98 30.90 -31.50
C ASN A 760 -31.65 32.24 -32.20
N GLN A 761 -30.52 32.35 -32.89
CA GLN A 761 -30.05 33.58 -33.56
C GLN A 761 -29.56 33.29 -35.00
N PRO A 762 -30.43 32.82 -35.91
CA PRO A 762 -30.03 32.38 -37.24
C PRO A 762 -29.47 33.49 -38.13
N ASP A 763 -29.95 34.73 -37.99
CA ASP A 763 -29.48 35.86 -38.80
C ASP A 763 -28.09 36.35 -38.36
N PHE A 764 -27.82 36.35 -37.04
CA PHE A 764 -26.48 36.57 -36.51
C PHE A 764 -25.48 35.54 -37.05
N MET A 765 -25.90 34.28 -37.11
CA MET A 765 -25.09 33.20 -37.66
C MET A 765 -24.78 33.35 -39.14
N LYS A 766 -25.74 33.78 -39.97
CA LYS A 766 -25.48 34.04 -41.39
C LYS A 766 -24.41 35.11 -41.59
N GLU A 767 -24.48 36.20 -40.83
CA GLU A 767 -23.52 37.29 -40.88
C GLU A 767 -22.13 36.88 -40.35
N LEU A 768 -22.09 36.09 -39.27
CA LEU A 768 -20.84 35.56 -38.72
C LEU A 768 -20.15 34.61 -39.72
N VAL A 769 -20.90 33.74 -40.40
CA VAL A 769 -20.38 32.87 -41.46
C VAL A 769 -19.92 33.67 -42.68
N SER A 770 -20.68 34.71 -43.08
CA SER A 770 -20.29 35.64 -44.15
C SER A 770 -18.95 36.32 -43.84
N THR A 771 -18.79 36.77 -42.59
CA THR A 771 -17.56 37.37 -42.07
C THR A 771 -16.40 36.38 -42.08
N ALA A 772 -16.61 35.14 -41.61
CA ALA A 772 -15.58 34.10 -41.61
C ALA A 772 -15.05 33.79 -43.02
N ARG A 773 -15.90 33.86 -44.06
CA ARG A 773 -15.48 33.66 -45.46
C ARG A 773 -14.49 34.73 -45.96
N ILE A 774 -14.59 35.96 -45.44
CA ILE A 774 -13.68 37.07 -45.76
C ILE A 774 -12.42 36.99 -44.91
N GLY A 775 -12.53 36.50 -43.67
CA GLY A 775 -11.45 36.41 -42.69
C GLY A 775 -10.43 35.28 -42.89
N ARG A 776 -10.32 34.73 -44.10
CA ARG A 776 -9.29 33.75 -44.47
C ARG A 776 -7.92 34.39 -44.65
#